data_AF-A0A9E2CET4-F1
#
_entry.id   AF-A0A9E2CET4-F1
#
_cell.length_a   1.000
_cell.length_b   1.000
_cell.length_c   1.000
_cell.angle_alpha   90.00
_cell.angle_beta   90.00
_cell.angle_gamma   90.00
#
_symmetry.space_group_name_H-M   'P 1'
#
loop_
_entity.id
_entity.type
_entity.pdbx_description
1 polymer ?
#
loop_
_entity_poly.entity_id
_entity_poly.type
_entity_poly.pdbx_seq_one_letter_code
_entity_poly.pdbx_strand_id
1 'polypeptide(L)'
;MATKFTVSLLSGILCSLSLISGLDFLIWFGLVPLLAIKSMGALENVILGYSSGIIFFAAISYGIIPDHFSGFLFYTFVVSLFFPIFTLILWFINQSLTTKENFLMIKLFAPPIIWVSMEYIFLNLFSIPFNLGLQQYRHPWVIQAASITGIYGVSFLIVLVNSNLALWWRCWQENRGLFKNKQLLLALGITLLMIIVNGICGWWLVEKDVSQTKHAINIVGIQGNIPEYQYRLAPVYPEYIKAVREKYFKMINKARELQADIIVLPEGATCNYNFRIPMLRDEIYRLAIDTKSLLLFGSLDLDENGKVYNSSFVVSSTGRLMGRYDKVKLAPFGEGIICSGKDSDPIPTQFGKLGQMICWESVFPQVARRITKKGAGILFILTNDGDFRISTLPVLHAAEAIFRAVENGRWVVRVANFGISMVISPKGIITTKIGLGNEGIMQTEMECCEDKTVYAKVGDMFSWLCLFLAIFIVRVPLTKKSPQQVKDSKALKWKLKPVWGSCLSQLKQPVKLGIIVIAHCLTMAIVIVFSILAVGHGFQPEYGMKKHLAQFFSSPRIPIEEVQENFLQARSNTCGPAALAHLLNLWSVETSEQEIIKLVKMEKRGTSMYELVQAARKLGFSAWGEEQNFAALKKTILPIIAFISNNHWVVVLEIKEGFITLFDPAMGYIKVREGLFNMAWNGYVMLVRTKPIIKSLKLEKDL
;
A
#
# COMPACT_ATOMS: atom_id res chain seq x y z
N MET A 1 -21.67 -5.07 33.33
CA MET A 1 -20.48 -5.03 32.45
C MET A 1 -20.61 -6.03 31.30
N ALA A 2 -20.95 -7.30 31.55
CA ALA A 2 -21.13 -8.33 30.52
C ALA A 2 -22.05 -7.92 29.34
N THR A 3 -23.26 -7.43 29.62
CA THR A 3 -24.20 -6.99 28.56
C THR A 3 -23.63 -5.86 27.70
N LYS A 4 -22.97 -4.86 28.31
CA LYS A 4 -22.35 -3.74 27.58
C LYS A 4 -21.20 -4.23 26.71
N PHE A 5 -20.42 -5.19 27.22
CA PHE A 5 -19.34 -5.81 26.48
C PHE A 5 -19.89 -6.52 25.23
N THR A 6 -20.91 -7.36 25.36
CA THR A 6 -21.57 -8.01 24.21
C THR A 6 -22.07 -7.01 23.17
N VAL A 7 -22.70 -5.91 23.60
CA VAL A 7 -23.17 -4.84 22.71
C VAL A 7 -22.01 -4.15 21.99
N SER A 8 -20.86 -3.94 22.66
CA SER A 8 -19.66 -3.41 22.00
C SER A 8 -19.09 -4.37 20.96
N LEU A 9 -19.09 -5.68 21.23
CA LEU A 9 -18.63 -6.69 20.26
C LEU A 9 -19.51 -6.67 19.01
N LEU A 10 -20.84 -6.53 19.18
CA LEU A 10 -21.79 -6.40 18.07
C LEU A 10 -21.43 -5.22 17.15
N SER A 11 -21.01 -4.08 17.72
CA SER A 11 -20.56 -2.94 16.90
C SER A 11 -19.35 -3.29 16.04
N GLY A 12 -18.36 -3.98 16.62
CA GLY A 12 -17.20 -4.47 15.87
C GLY A 12 -17.59 -5.44 14.76
N ILE A 13 -18.49 -6.39 15.05
CA ILE A 13 -19.00 -7.38 14.09
C ILE A 13 -19.74 -6.70 12.94
N LEU A 14 -20.65 -5.76 13.22
CA LEU A 14 -21.40 -5.05 12.17
C LEU A 14 -20.46 -4.24 11.27
N CYS A 15 -19.44 -3.59 11.84
CA CYS A 15 -18.42 -2.91 11.06
C CYS A 15 -17.61 -3.90 10.20
N SER A 16 -17.22 -5.07 10.74
CA SER A 16 -16.53 -6.10 9.97
C SER A 16 -17.38 -6.66 8.83
N LEU A 17 -18.66 -6.94 9.08
CA LEU A 17 -19.59 -7.45 8.06
C LEU A 17 -19.78 -6.46 6.92
N SER A 18 -19.65 -5.16 7.18
CA SER A 18 -19.72 -4.14 6.11
C SER A 18 -18.56 -4.20 5.10
N LEU A 19 -17.49 -4.95 5.38
CA LEU A 19 -16.43 -5.24 4.38
C LEU A 19 -16.93 -6.20 3.28
N ILE A 20 -17.98 -6.98 3.56
CA ILE A 20 -18.55 -7.98 2.65
C ILE A 20 -19.46 -7.28 1.64
N SER A 21 -19.30 -7.63 0.37
CA SER A 21 -20.12 -7.09 -0.72
C SER A 21 -21.61 -7.34 -0.46
N GLY A 22 -22.44 -6.29 -0.55
CA GLY A 22 -23.88 -6.38 -0.30
C GLY A 22 -24.29 -6.19 1.16
N LEU A 23 -23.33 -6.17 2.10
CA LEU A 23 -23.54 -5.85 3.51
C LEU A 23 -22.90 -4.51 3.91
N ASP A 24 -22.31 -3.80 2.96
CA ASP A 24 -21.68 -2.49 3.14
C ASP A 24 -22.63 -1.43 3.74
N PHE A 25 -23.94 -1.56 3.55
CA PHE A 25 -24.94 -0.69 4.20
C PHE A 25 -24.91 -0.78 5.74
N LEU A 26 -24.40 -1.89 6.31
CA LEU A 26 -24.31 -2.07 7.76
C LEU A 26 -23.41 -1.02 8.41
N ILE A 27 -22.47 -0.40 7.69
CA ILE A 27 -21.60 0.63 8.25
C ILE A 27 -22.38 1.86 8.74
N TRP A 28 -23.54 2.16 8.13
CA TRP A 28 -24.43 3.26 8.53
C TRP A 28 -25.07 3.03 9.91
N PHE A 29 -25.04 1.80 10.41
CA PHE A 29 -25.59 1.40 11.71
C PHE A 29 -24.57 0.71 12.62
N GLY A 30 -23.37 0.41 12.12
CA GLY A 30 -22.40 -0.45 12.78
C GLY A 30 -21.81 0.14 14.06
N LEU A 31 -21.72 1.46 14.18
CA LEU A 31 -21.24 2.14 15.39
C LEU A 31 -22.36 2.42 16.41
N VAL A 32 -23.64 2.27 16.02
CA VAL A 32 -24.79 2.55 16.89
C VAL A 32 -24.71 1.78 18.23
N PRO A 33 -24.43 0.46 18.26
CA PRO A 33 -24.38 -0.28 19.53
C PRO A 33 -23.33 0.27 20.49
N LEU A 34 -22.11 0.56 20.00
CA LEU A 34 -21.03 1.14 20.80
C LEU A 34 -21.38 2.54 21.30
N LEU A 35 -21.88 3.39 20.39
CA LEU A 35 -22.24 4.78 20.69
C LEU A 35 -23.49 4.90 21.57
N ALA A 36 -24.35 3.88 21.66
CA ALA A 36 -25.54 3.88 22.50
C ALA A 36 -25.24 3.52 23.96
N ILE A 37 -24.13 2.83 24.25
CA ILE A 37 -23.79 2.40 25.62
C ILE A 37 -23.59 3.61 26.55
N LYS A 38 -24.23 3.60 27.73
CA LYS A 38 -23.89 4.52 28.82
C LYS A 38 -22.80 3.91 29.69
N SER A 39 -21.60 4.45 29.62
CA SER A 39 -20.50 4.06 30.50
C SER A 39 -20.39 4.98 31.72
N MET A 40 -20.01 4.40 32.85
CA MET A 40 -19.85 5.11 34.13
C MET A 40 -18.41 5.57 34.39
N GLY A 41 -17.44 5.23 33.53
CA GLY A 41 -16.04 5.61 33.75
C GLY A 41 -15.14 5.53 32.51
N ALA A 42 -14.02 6.23 32.53
CA ALA A 42 -13.06 6.30 31.41
C ALA A 42 -12.54 4.92 31.00
N LEU A 43 -12.12 4.10 31.98
CA LEU A 43 -11.56 2.76 31.70
C LEU A 43 -12.59 1.83 31.03
N GLU A 44 -13.86 1.90 31.43
CA GLU A 44 -14.92 1.11 30.80
C GLU A 44 -15.13 1.54 29.33
N ASN A 45 -15.08 2.84 28.99
CA ASN A 45 -15.15 3.29 27.59
C ASN A 45 -13.96 2.83 26.74
N VAL A 46 -12.76 2.85 27.33
CA VAL A 46 -11.55 2.37 26.66
C VAL A 46 -11.68 0.88 26.37
N ILE A 47 -12.11 0.06 27.33
CA ILE A 47 -12.29 -1.38 27.13
C ILE A 47 -13.34 -1.65 26.05
N LEU A 48 -14.50 -0.98 26.11
CA LEU A 48 -15.58 -1.15 25.13
C LEU A 48 -15.20 -0.67 23.73
N GLY A 49 -14.47 0.44 23.62
CA GLY A 49 -13.97 0.93 22.33
C GLY A 49 -12.96 -0.05 21.75
N TYR A 50 -12.01 -0.52 22.57
CA TYR A 50 -11.00 -1.47 22.13
C TYR A 50 -11.59 -2.82 21.69
N SER A 51 -12.61 -3.34 22.38
CA SER A 51 -13.28 -4.59 22.00
C SER A 51 -14.02 -4.49 20.66
N SER A 52 -14.62 -3.35 20.33
CA SER A 52 -15.18 -3.12 18.99
C SER A 52 -14.08 -2.96 17.93
N GLY A 53 -13.08 -2.13 18.21
CA GLY A 53 -12.01 -1.81 17.28
C GLY A 53 -11.21 -3.04 16.87
N ILE A 54 -10.90 -3.92 17.83
CA ILE A 54 -10.08 -5.10 17.56
C ILE A 54 -10.74 -6.11 16.63
N ILE A 55 -12.06 -6.30 16.75
CA ILE A 55 -12.82 -7.16 15.84
C ILE A 55 -12.80 -6.58 14.43
N PHE A 56 -13.03 -5.27 14.33
CA PHE A 56 -13.10 -4.59 13.05
C PHE A 56 -11.76 -4.59 12.31
N PHE A 57 -10.69 -4.20 13.00
CA PHE A 57 -9.38 -4.12 12.37
C PHE A 57 -8.76 -5.49 12.11
N ALA A 58 -9.03 -6.51 12.92
CA ALA A 58 -8.60 -7.88 12.62
C ALA A 58 -9.23 -8.39 11.31
N ALA A 59 -10.50 -8.06 11.05
CA ALA A 59 -11.18 -8.41 9.80
C ALA A 59 -10.61 -7.65 8.58
N ILE A 60 -10.01 -6.48 8.79
CA ILE A 60 -9.30 -5.73 7.73
C ILE A 60 -7.92 -6.35 7.48
N SER A 61 -7.16 -6.66 8.53
CA SER A 61 -5.73 -6.95 8.45
C SER A 61 -5.37 -8.44 8.33
N TYR A 62 -6.32 -9.37 8.38
CA TYR A 62 -6.02 -10.82 8.40
C TYR A 62 -5.17 -11.30 7.21
N GLY A 63 -5.19 -10.59 6.08
CA GLY A 63 -4.35 -10.88 4.92
C GLY A 63 -2.85 -10.86 5.21
N ILE A 64 -2.41 -10.26 6.32
CA ILE A 64 -1.01 -10.19 6.77
C ILE A 64 -0.54 -11.51 7.41
N ILE A 65 -1.46 -12.35 7.90
CA ILE A 65 -1.16 -13.56 8.68
C ILE A 65 -0.16 -14.52 7.99
N PRO A 66 -0.32 -14.87 6.69
CA PRO A 66 0.48 -15.93 6.07
C PRO A 66 1.99 -15.64 6.08
N ASP A 67 2.37 -14.38 5.89
CA ASP A 67 3.77 -13.98 5.75
C ASP A 67 4.32 -13.31 7.02
N HIS A 68 3.45 -12.69 7.85
CA HIS A 68 3.86 -11.93 9.04
C HIS A 68 2.85 -12.04 10.20
N PHE A 69 2.68 -13.20 10.82
CA PHE A 69 1.76 -13.36 11.96
C PHE A 69 2.00 -12.37 13.11
N SER A 70 3.26 -12.14 13.50
CA SER A 70 3.61 -11.15 14.52
C SER A 70 3.31 -9.71 14.05
N GLY A 71 3.55 -9.43 12.77
CA GLY A 71 3.18 -8.17 12.12
C GLY A 71 1.67 -7.92 12.13
N PHE A 72 0.87 -8.95 11.87
CA PHE A 72 -0.59 -8.91 11.98
C PHE A 72 -1.04 -8.54 13.41
N LEU A 73 -0.51 -9.22 14.42
CA LEU A 73 -0.87 -8.94 15.82
C LEU A 73 -0.51 -7.51 16.22
N PHE A 74 0.72 -7.07 15.88
CA PHE A 74 1.18 -5.73 16.19
C PHE A 74 0.38 -4.64 15.46
N TYR A 75 0.21 -4.79 14.15
CA TYR A 75 -0.55 -3.84 13.34
C TYR A 75 -1.99 -3.73 13.86
N THR A 76 -2.67 -4.85 14.03
CA THR A 76 -4.05 -4.91 14.54
C THR A 76 -4.17 -4.24 15.91
N PHE A 77 -3.25 -4.52 16.83
CA PHE A 77 -3.21 -3.86 18.13
C PHE A 77 -3.13 -2.34 18.01
N VAL A 78 -2.17 -1.84 17.22
CA VAL A 78 -1.91 -0.40 17.05
C VAL A 78 -3.11 0.30 16.41
N VAL A 79 -3.63 -0.21 15.29
CA VAL A 79 -4.76 0.44 14.61
C VAL A 79 -6.05 0.38 15.43
N SER A 80 -6.21 -0.67 16.25
CA SER A 80 -7.36 -0.80 17.17
C SER A 80 -7.37 0.23 18.28
N LEU A 81 -6.27 0.95 18.53
CA LEU A 81 -6.25 2.10 19.46
C LEU A 81 -7.11 3.27 18.97
N PHE A 82 -7.49 3.30 17.69
CA PHE A 82 -8.38 4.32 17.14
C PHE A 82 -9.71 4.40 17.90
N PHE A 83 -10.40 3.27 18.10
CA PHE A 83 -11.70 3.24 18.77
C PHE A 83 -11.68 3.64 20.25
N PRO A 84 -10.76 3.15 21.11
CA PRO A 84 -10.69 3.57 22.50
C PRO A 84 -10.29 5.04 22.66
N ILE A 85 -9.45 5.59 21.77
CA ILE A 85 -9.17 7.04 21.78
C ILE A 85 -10.45 7.81 21.47
N PHE A 86 -11.19 7.37 20.45
CA PHE A 86 -12.45 7.99 20.05
C PHE A 86 -13.50 7.96 21.17
N THR A 87 -13.76 6.79 21.76
CA THR A 87 -14.75 6.66 22.85
C THR A 87 -14.34 7.41 24.11
N LEU A 88 -13.04 7.49 24.41
CA LEU A 88 -12.52 8.26 25.55
C LEU A 88 -12.75 9.77 25.36
N ILE A 89 -12.46 10.32 24.18
CA ILE A 89 -12.71 11.74 23.88
C ILE A 89 -14.21 12.05 24.01
N LEU A 90 -15.07 11.20 23.44
CA LEU A 90 -16.53 11.36 23.57
C LEU A 90 -17.01 11.26 25.01
N TRP A 91 -16.41 10.37 25.81
CA TRP A 91 -16.72 10.30 27.24
C TRP A 91 -16.38 11.60 27.96
N PHE A 92 -15.19 12.16 27.74
CA PHE A 92 -14.80 13.45 28.34
C PHE A 92 -15.77 14.57 27.96
N ILE A 93 -16.14 14.68 26.69
CA ILE A 93 -17.12 15.66 26.21
C ILE A 93 -18.47 15.47 26.91
N ASN A 94 -18.94 14.22 27.02
CA ASN A 94 -20.22 13.93 27.65
C ASN A 94 -20.24 14.22 29.15
N GLN A 95 -19.13 14.01 29.87
CA GLN A 95 -19.02 14.35 31.30
C GLN A 95 -19.08 15.85 31.55
N SER A 96 -18.45 16.64 30.69
CA SER A 96 -18.37 18.08 30.88
C SER A 96 -19.58 18.85 30.34
N LEU A 97 -20.33 18.25 29.43
CA LEU A 97 -21.61 18.76 28.94
C LEU A 97 -22.76 18.22 29.79
N THR A 98 -22.93 18.77 31.00
CA THR A 98 -24.10 18.52 31.86
C THR A 98 -25.40 18.85 31.11
N THR A 99 -26.49 18.19 31.52
CA THR A 99 -27.85 18.10 30.92
C THR A 99 -28.62 19.42 30.73
N LYS A 100 -27.97 20.56 30.55
CA LYS A 100 -28.65 21.75 30.02
C LYS A 100 -28.91 21.54 28.52
N GLU A 101 -30.15 21.79 28.10
CA GLU A 101 -30.64 21.60 26.73
C GLU A 101 -29.82 22.35 25.65
N ASN A 102 -28.94 23.28 26.02
CA ASN A 102 -28.21 24.12 25.06
C ASN A 102 -26.99 23.45 24.38
N PHE A 103 -26.67 22.18 24.67
CA PHE A 103 -25.47 21.51 24.11
C PHE A 103 -25.76 20.35 23.15
N LEU A 104 -27.01 20.17 22.71
CA LEU A 104 -27.36 19.05 21.83
C LEU A 104 -26.63 19.11 20.47
N MET A 105 -26.48 20.31 19.89
CA MET A 105 -25.75 20.49 18.62
C MET A 105 -24.28 20.08 18.73
N ILE A 106 -23.65 20.31 19.89
CA ILE A 106 -22.29 19.83 20.14
C ILE A 106 -22.28 18.31 20.24
N LYS A 107 -23.22 17.69 20.98
CA LYS A 107 -23.33 16.23 21.09
C LYS A 107 -23.60 15.55 19.75
N LEU A 108 -24.23 16.26 18.82
CA LEU A 108 -24.54 15.79 17.48
C LEU A 108 -23.34 15.82 16.53
N PHE A 109 -22.65 16.96 16.46
CA PHE A 109 -21.54 17.11 15.50
C PHE A 109 -20.19 16.69 16.05
N ALA A 110 -20.02 16.58 17.38
CA ALA A 110 -18.76 16.16 17.97
C ALA A 110 -18.29 14.78 17.48
N PRO A 111 -19.12 13.72 17.43
CA PRO A 111 -18.67 12.41 16.94
C PRO A 111 -18.09 12.42 15.53
N PRO A 112 -18.80 12.90 14.47
CA PRO A 112 -18.23 12.90 13.13
C PRO A 112 -17.03 13.85 12.99
N ILE A 113 -17.04 15.01 13.67
CA ILE A 113 -15.90 15.94 13.67
C ILE A 113 -14.63 15.29 14.26
N ILE A 114 -14.76 14.62 15.42
CA ILE A 114 -13.64 13.96 16.07
C ILE A 114 -13.15 12.78 15.24
N TRP A 115 -14.07 11.97 14.72
CA TRP A 115 -13.72 10.83 13.90
C TRP A 115 -12.89 11.23 12.67
N VAL A 116 -13.37 12.21 11.90
CA VAL A 116 -12.64 12.74 10.72
C VAL A 116 -11.29 13.33 11.11
N SER A 117 -11.23 14.06 12.23
CA SER A 117 -9.97 14.61 12.74
C SER A 117 -8.96 13.50 13.04
N MET A 118 -9.43 12.40 13.64
CA MET A 118 -8.59 11.24 13.94
C MET A 118 -8.16 10.51 12.67
N GLU A 119 -9.05 10.26 11.71
CA GLU A 119 -8.69 9.68 10.41
C GLU A 119 -7.60 10.50 9.71
N TYR A 120 -7.75 11.81 9.69
CA TYR A 120 -6.78 12.72 9.09
C TYR A 120 -5.42 12.66 9.80
N ILE A 121 -5.39 12.65 11.14
CA ILE A 121 -4.15 12.53 11.93
C ILE A 121 -3.51 11.16 11.71
N PHE A 122 -4.27 10.07 11.80
CA PHE A 122 -3.76 8.70 11.64
C PHE A 122 -3.11 8.50 10.27
N LEU A 123 -3.75 8.97 9.20
CA LEU A 123 -3.19 8.86 7.86
C LEU A 123 -1.95 9.75 7.68
N ASN A 124 -2.03 11.03 8.05
CA ASN A 124 -0.99 12.00 7.66
C ASN A 124 0.20 12.05 8.62
N LEU A 125 -0.01 11.79 9.92
CA LEU A 125 1.05 11.81 10.93
C LEU A 125 1.64 10.41 11.15
N PHE A 126 0.79 9.39 11.21
CA PHE A 126 1.22 8.02 11.54
C PHE A 126 1.31 7.09 10.32
N SER A 127 0.90 7.54 9.13
CA SER A 127 0.85 6.72 7.91
C SER A 127 0.05 5.43 8.08
N ILE A 128 -0.98 5.47 8.95
CA ILE A 128 -1.91 4.37 9.19
C ILE A 128 -3.12 4.58 8.30
N PRO A 129 -3.32 3.75 7.26
CA PRO A 129 -4.40 3.96 6.33
C PRO A 129 -5.71 3.38 6.85
N PHE A 130 -6.61 4.28 7.20
CA PHE A 130 -7.96 3.91 7.61
C PHE A 130 -8.93 5.06 7.40
N ASN A 131 -9.90 4.87 6.50
CA ASN A 131 -11.05 5.76 6.35
C ASN A 131 -12.35 4.93 6.31
N LEU A 132 -13.30 5.26 7.18
CA LEU A 132 -14.59 4.58 7.28
C LEU A 132 -15.43 4.75 6.00
N GLY A 133 -15.29 5.91 5.34
CA GLY A 133 -15.91 6.21 4.06
C GLY A 133 -15.55 5.23 2.94
N LEU A 134 -14.40 4.55 3.04
CA LEU A 134 -13.94 3.60 2.04
C LEU A 134 -14.93 2.46 1.81
N GLN A 135 -15.71 2.09 2.84
CA GLN A 135 -16.74 1.04 2.75
C GLN A 135 -17.83 1.35 1.72
N GLN A 136 -17.99 2.61 1.30
CA GLN A 136 -19.01 3.03 0.36
C GLN A 136 -18.54 3.07 -1.09
N TYR A 137 -17.33 2.58 -1.40
CA TYR A 137 -16.74 2.65 -2.74
C TYR A 137 -17.62 2.05 -3.86
N ARG A 138 -18.52 1.11 -3.52
CA ARG A 138 -19.45 0.47 -4.46
C ARG A 138 -20.67 1.32 -4.81
N HIS A 139 -20.83 2.49 -4.19
CA HIS A 139 -21.99 3.36 -4.34
C HIS A 139 -21.60 4.72 -4.92
N PRO A 140 -21.47 4.84 -6.26
CA PRO A 140 -21.08 6.08 -6.93
C PRO A 140 -21.89 7.30 -6.46
N TRP A 141 -23.19 7.17 -6.25
CA TRP A 141 -24.05 8.26 -5.79
C TRP A 141 -23.74 8.72 -4.36
N VAL A 142 -23.25 7.83 -3.50
CA VAL A 142 -22.91 8.17 -2.11
C VAL A 142 -21.55 8.86 -2.03
N ILE A 143 -20.56 8.37 -2.80
CA ILE A 143 -19.17 8.83 -2.70
C ILE A 143 -18.92 10.20 -3.34
N GLN A 144 -19.88 10.79 -4.05
CA GLN A 144 -19.69 12.10 -4.70
C GLN A 144 -19.36 13.23 -3.72
N ALA A 145 -19.70 13.14 -2.42
CA ALA A 145 -19.20 14.05 -1.39
C ALA A 145 -17.68 14.20 -1.42
N ALA A 146 -16.95 13.15 -1.81
CA ALA A 146 -15.50 13.16 -1.90
C ALA A 146 -14.96 14.19 -2.92
N SER A 147 -15.74 14.55 -3.94
CA SER A 147 -15.39 15.62 -4.88
C SER A 147 -15.32 17.01 -4.22
N ILE A 148 -15.90 17.18 -3.03
CA ILE A 148 -15.93 18.44 -2.28
C ILE A 148 -14.99 18.39 -1.08
N THR A 149 -15.12 17.34 -0.27
CA THR A 149 -14.48 17.25 1.05
C THR A 149 -13.38 16.20 1.14
N GLY A 150 -13.16 15.44 0.06
CA GLY A 150 -12.41 14.19 0.10
C GLY A 150 -13.22 13.07 0.76
N ILE A 151 -12.64 11.86 0.78
CA ILE A 151 -13.22 10.68 1.45
C ILE A 151 -13.71 10.96 2.88
N TYR A 152 -13.11 11.92 3.57
CA TYR A 152 -13.47 12.37 4.91
C TYR A 152 -14.93 12.84 5.05
N GLY A 153 -15.53 13.44 4.02
CA GLY A 153 -16.95 13.81 4.08
C GLY A 153 -17.89 12.61 4.06
N VAL A 154 -17.50 11.53 3.40
CA VAL A 154 -18.24 10.27 3.43
C VAL A 154 -18.15 9.65 4.83
N SER A 155 -16.95 9.61 5.43
CA SER A 155 -16.77 9.21 6.83
C SER A 155 -17.62 10.07 7.78
N PHE A 156 -17.65 11.39 7.56
CA PHE A 156 -18.46 12.33 8.35
C PHE A 156 -19.95 11.96 8.32
N LEU A 157 -20.51 11.72 7.13
CA LEU A 157 -21.92 11.35 6.97
C LEU A 157 -22.23 10.02 7.69
N ILE A 158 -21.37 9.01 7.53
CA ILE A 158 -21.54 7.70 8.18
C ILE A 158 -21.60 7.85 9.71
N VAL A 159 -20.65 8.59 10.30
CA VAL A 159 -20.59 8.76 11.75
C VAL A 159 -21.71 9.67 12.26
N LEU A 160 -22.14 10.66 11.46
CA LEU A 160 -23.29 11.50 11.78
C LEU A 160 -24.57 10.66 11.92
N VAL A 161 -24.83 9.75 10.97
CA VAL A 161 -25.97 8.83 11.04
C VAL A 161 -25.89 7.95 12.28
N ASN A 162 -24.76 7.28 12.48
CA ASN A 162 -24.57 6.38 13.62
C ASN A 162 -24.76 7.10 14.97
N SER A 163 -24.19 8.30 15.12
CA SER A 163 -24.30 9.05 16.36
C SER A 163 -25.72 9.55 16.65
N ASN A 164 -26.46 9.97 15.62
CA ASN A 164 -27.84 10.43 15.78
C ASN A 164 -28.82 9.28 16.05
N LEU A 165 -28.62 8.12 15.44
CA LEU A 165 -29.39 6.92 15.76
C LEU A 165 -29.09 6.42 17.18
N ALA A 166 -27.84 6.47 17.63
CA ALA A 166 -27.48 6.13 18.99
C ALA A 166 -28.09 7.10 20.02
N LEU A 167 -28.14 8.39 19.70
CA LEU A 167 -28.79 9.41 20.52
C LEU A 167 -30.31 9.20 20.57
N TRP A 168 -30.93 8.94 19.42
CA TRP A 168 -32.34 8.59 19.31
C TRP A 168 -32.70 7.40 20.19
N TRP A 169 -31.93 6.32 20.09
CA TRP A 169 -32.11 5.11 20.88
C TRP A 169 -32.04 5.38 22.39
N ARG A 170 -31.08 6.19 22.83
CA ARG A 170 -30.94 6.58 24.24
C ARG A 170 -32.14 7.40 24.73
N CYS A 171 -32.59 8.37 23.95
CA CYS A 171 -33.76 9.18 24.31
C CYS A 171 -35.05 8.36 24.39
N TRP A 172 -35.19 7.36 23.51
CA TRP A 172 -36.29 6.41 23.55
C TRP A 172 -36.26 5.55 24.83
N GLN A 173 -35.11 4.97 25.19
CA GLN A 173 -34.96 4.19 26.43
C GLN A 173 -35.25 5.00 27.70
N GLU A 174 -34.98 6.30 27.70
CA GLU A 174 -35.21 7.19 28.84
C GLU A 174 -36.67 7.69 28.94
N ASN A 175 -37.59 7.21 28.08
CA ASN A 175 -38.98 7.67 28.01
C ASN A 175 -39.14 9.20 27.87
N ARG A 176 -38.14 9.89 27.31
CA ARG A 176 -38.15 11.37 27.19
C ARG A 176 -39.10 11.89 26.11
N GLY A 177 -39.85 11.01 25.44
CA GLY A 177 -40.80 11.34 24.39
C GLY A 177 -40.08 11.89 23.15
N LEU A 178 -39.93 11.06 22.11
CA LEU A 178 -39.15 11.42 20.92
C LEU A 178 -39.58 12.74 20.29
N PHE A 179 -40.90 12.91 20.13
CA PHE A 179 -41.50 14.10 19.53
C PHE A 179 -41.56 15.30 20.47
N LYS A 180 -41.22 15.13 21.75
CA LYS A 180 -41.17 16.23 22.74
C LYS A 180 -39.85 16.97 22.68
N ASN A 181 -38.77 16.33 22.20
CA ASN A 181 -37.46 16.98 22.08
C ASN A 181 -37.26 17.59 20.68
N LYS A 182 -37.64 18.87 20.53
CA LYS A 182 -37.54 19.62 19.26
C LYS A 182 -36.13 19.64 18.68
N GLN A 183 -35.10 19.67 19.53
CA GLN A 183 -33.72 19.70 19.08
C GLN A 183 -33.26 18.33 18.51
N LEU A 184 -33.76 17.22 19.07
CA LEU A 184 -33.51 15.87 18.52
C LEU A 184 -34.21 15.67 17.17
N LEU A 185 -35.43 16.20 17.00
CA LEU A 185 -36.10 16.20 15.71
C LEU A 185 -35.34 17.04 14.68
N LEU A 186 -34.87 18.22 15.06
CA LEU A 186 -34.04 19.07 14.21
C LEU A 186 -32.74 18.36 13.78
N ALA A 187 -32.08 17.71 14.73
CA ALA A 187 -30.90 16.88 14.53
C ALA A 187 -31.09 15.78 13.47
N LEU A 188 -32.16 14.99 13.64
CA LEU A 188 -32.52 13.93 12.70
C LEU A 188 -32.92 14.51 11.34
N GLY A 189 -33.64 15.63 11.32
CA GLY A 189 -34.00 16.35 10.11
C GLY A 189 -32.80 16.86 9.32
N ILE A 190 -31.81 17.47 10.00
CA ILE A 190 -30.56 17.91 9.37
C ILE A 190 -29.79 16.71 8.79
N THR A 191 -29.70 15.62 9.56
CA THR A 191 -29.00 14.41 9.12
C THR A 191 -29.65 13.81 7.89
N LEU A 192 -30.98 13.66 7.91
CA LEU A 192 -31.75 13.15 6.78
C LEU A 192 -31.61 14.06 5.56
N LEU A 193 -31.70 15.37 5.76
CA LEU A 193 -31.50 16.36 4.69
C LEU A 193 -30.11 16.22 4.06
N MET A 194 -29.04 16.10 4.86
CA MET A 194 -27.67 15.93 4.35
C MET A 194 -27.51 14.64 3.54
N ILE A 195 -28.11 13.52 3.98
CA ILE A 195 -28.08 12.25 3.23
C ILE A 195 -28.85 12.38 1.93
N ILE A 196 -30.07 12.94 1.96
CA ILE A 196 -30.92 13.11 0.77
C ILE A 196 -30.22 14.03 -0.23
N VAL A 197 -29.69 15.17 0.22
CA VAL A 197 -28.96 16.10 -0.64
C VAL A 197 -27.74 15.42 -1.24
N ASN A 198 -26.94 14.70 -0.44
CA ASN A 198 -25.79 13.95 -0.96
C ASN A 198 -26.21 12.91 -2.01
N GLY A 199 -27.28 12.15 -1.74
CA GLY A 199 -27.80 11.14 -2.65
C GLY A 199 -28.35 11.72 -3.95
N ILE A 200 -29.15 12.79 -3.90
CA ILE A 200 -29.72 13.46 -5.08
C ILE A 200 -28.64 14.14 -5.90
N CYS A 201 -27.77 14.92 -5.26
CA CYS A 201 -26.65 15.56 -5.96
C CYS A 201 -25.70 14.52 -6.54
N GLY A 202 -25.45 13.43 -5.81
CA GLY A 202 -24.59 12.35 -6.25
C GLY A 202 -25.18 11.59 -7.44
N TRP A 203 -26.47 11.25 -7.40
CA TRP A 203 -27.20 10.69 -8.53
C TRP A 203 -27.13 11.62 -9.74
N TRP A 204 -27.47 12.90 -9.58
CA TRP A 204 -27.42 13.87 -10.66
C TRP A 204 -26.03 14.03 -11.27
N LEU A 205 -24.97 14.03 -10.43
CA LEU A 205 -23.58 14.15 -10.89
C LEU A 205 -23.09 12.92 -11.65
N VAL A 206 -23.61 11.73 -11.31
CA VAL A 206 -23.26 10.46 -11.94
C VAL A 206 -24.03 10.26 -13.24
N GLU A 207 -25.31 10.62 -13.26
CA GLU A 207 -26.17 10.49 -14.44
C GLU A 207 -25.89 11.55 -15.50
N LYS A 208 -25.29 12.68 -15.10
CA LYS A 208 -24.81 13.67 -16.06
C LYS A 208 -23.69 13.05 -16.90
N ASP A 209 -23.99 12.82 -18.17
CA ASP A 209 -23.06 12.26 -19.15
C ASP A 209 -21.67 12.92 -19.04
N VAL A 210 -20.66 12.06 -18.99
CA VAL A 210 -19.31 12.45 -19.38
C VAL A 210 -19.40 12.77 -20.87
N SER A 211 -19.10 14.01 -21.25
CA SER A 211 -19.21 14.51 -22.62
C SER A 211 -18.72 13.52 -23.66
N GLN A 212 -19.40 13.46 -24.82
CA GLN A 212 -18.96 12.67 -25.97
C GLN A 212 -17.49 12.97 -26.29
N THR A 213 -16.69 11.91 -26.35
CA THR A 213 -15.25 11.92 -26.56
C THR A 213 -14.92 12.55 -27.91
N LYS A 214 -14.34 13.76 -27.90
CA LYS A 214 -13.84 14.39 -29.14
C LYS A 214 -12.51 13.79 -29.60
N HIS A 215 -11.71 13.30 -28.65
CA HIS A 215 -10.42 12.64 -28.87
C HIS A 215 -10.25 11.50 -27.85
N ALA A 216 -10.68 10.30 -28.22
CA ALA A 216 -10.50 9.10 -27.40
C ALA A 216 -9.04 8.61 -27.45
N ILE A 217 -8.46 8.33 -26.29
CA ILE A 217 -7.16 7.69 -26.12
C ILE A 217 -7.43 6.22 -25.77
N ASN A 218 -6.96 5.30 -26.60
CA ASN A 218 -7.09 3.87 -26.39
C ASN A 218 -5.98 3.36 -25.44
N ILE A 219 -6.36 2.95 -24.24
CA ILE A 219 -5.45 2.50 -23.20
C ILE A 219 -5.60 1.00 -22.97
N VAL A 220 -4.47 0.31 -22.96
CA VAL A 220 -4.38 -1.12 -22.65
C VAL A 220 -3.58 -1.34 -21.36
N GLY A 221 -4.20 -1.97 -20.36
CA GLY A 221 -3.54 -2.40 -19.13
C GLY A 221 -3.28 -3.91 -19.11
N ILE A 222 -2.10 -4.33 -18.66
CA ILE A 222 -1.69 -5.74 -18.66
C ILE A 222 -1.53 -6.26 -17.22
N GLN A 223 -2.32 -7.25 -16.83
CA GLN A 223 -2.23 -7.91 -15.53
C GLN A 223 -1.57 -9.29 -15.68
N GLY A 224 -0.29 -9.38 -15.31
CA GLY A 224 0.53 -10.58 -15.51
C GLY A 224 0.25 -11.71 -14.51
N ASN A 225 -0.32 -11.43 -13.34
CA ASN A 225 -0.52 -12.43 -12.27
C ASN A 225 0.74 -13.25 -11.98
N ILE A 226 1.90 -12.59 -11.99
CA ILE A 226 3.17 -13.24 -11.67
C ILE A 226 3.17 -13.53 -10.16
N PRO A 227 3.51 -14.76 -9.73
CA PRO A 227 3.60 -15.12 -8.33
C PRO A 227 4.60 -14.26 -7.55
N GLU A 228 4.23 -13.86 -6.33
CA GLU A 228 5.05 -12.98 -5.48
C GLU A 228 6.45 -13.53 -5.22
N TYR A 229 6.59 -14.85 -5.06
CA TYR A 229 7.90 -15.48 -4.84
C TYR A 229 8.85 -15.24 -6.02
N GLN A 230 8.34 -15.16 -7.26
CA GLN A 230 9.19 -14.90 -8.43
C GLN A 230 9.73 -13.47 -8.40
N TYR A 231 8.94 -12.47 -8.00
CA TYR A 231 9.45 -11.11 -7.82
C TYR A 231 10.45 -11.01 -6.67
N ARG A 232 10.10 -11.58 -5.52
CA ARG A 232 10.95 -11.51 -4.32
C ARG A 232 12.31 -12.17 -4.53
N LEU A 233 12.34 -13.24 -5.31
CA LEU A 233 13.54 -14.02 -5.58
C LEU A 233 14.25 -13.60 -6.88
N ALA A 234 13.60 -12.89 -7.80
CA ALA A 234 14.22 -12.36 -9.01
C ALA A 234 15.58 -11.64 -8.81
N PRO A 235 15.79 -10.79 -7.78
CA PRO A 235 17.10 -10.18 -7.53
C PRO A 235 18.24 -11.18 -7.24
N VAL A 236 17.90 -12.43 -6.91
CA VAL A 236 18.83 -13.50 -6.54
C VAL A 236 18.91 -14.54 -7.64
N TYR A 237 17.84 -14.73 -8.43
CA TYR A 237 17.69 -15.83 -9.39
C TYR A 237 17.36 -15.31 -10.80
N PRO A 238 18.33 -15.24 -11.73
CA PRO A 238 18.14 -14.69 -13.08
C PRO A 238 17.02 -15.36 -13.90
N GLU A 239 16.76 -16.64 -13.65
CA GLU A 239 15.70 -17.41 -14.28
C GLU A 239 14.30 -16.82 -14.07
N TYR A 240 14.04 -16.27 -12.87
CA TYR A 240 12.76 -15.64 -12.56
C TYR A 240 12.63 -14.32 -13.29
N ILE A 241 13.73 -13.56 -13.44
CA ILE A 241 13.76 -12.35 -14.27
C ILE A 241 13.38 -12.70 -15.71
N LYS A 242 14.02 -13.75 -16.27
CA LYS A 242 13.75 -14.20 -17.63
C LYS A 242 12.29 -14.64 -17.82
N ALA A 243 11.77 -15.49 -16.94
CA ALA A 243 10.41 -15.99 -17.03
C ALA A 243 9.36 -14.86 -16.96
N VAL A 244 9.56 -13.88 -16.06
CA VAL A 244 8.66 -12.74 -15.95
C VAL A 244 8.74 -11.85 -17.19
N ARG A 245 9.95 -11.58 -17.67
CA ARG A 245 10.19 -10.78 -18.89
C ARG A 245 9.53 -11.41 -20.12
N GLU A 246 9.78 -12.68 -20.38
CA GLU A 246 9.18 -13.42 -21.51
C GLU A 246 7.65 -13.38 -21.45
N LYS A 247 7.09 -13.53 -20.25
CA LYS A 247 5.64 -13.47 -20.04
C LYS A 247 5.08 -12.10 -20.36
N TYR A 248 5.63 -11.01 -19.83
CA TYR A 248 5.15 -9.67 -20.15
C TYR A 248 5.36 -9.31 -21.62
N PHE A 249 6.50 -9.67 -22.21
CA PHE A 249 6.77 -9.40 -23.63
C PHE A 249 5.76 -10.12 -24.53
N LYS A 250 5.41 -11.37 -24.21
CA LYS A 250 4.34 -12.10 -24.89
C LYS A 250 2.98 -11.40 -24.76
N MET A 251 2.64 -10.88 -23.59
CA MET A 251 1.38 -10.15 -23.37
C MET A 251 1.36 -8.80 -24.09
N ILE A 252 2.48 -8.06 -24.10
CA ILE A 252 2.61 -6.80 -24.83
C ILE A 252 2.49 -7.05 -26.34
N ASN A 253 3.07 -8.14 -26.85
CA ASN A 253 2.92 -8.53 -28.24
C ASN A 253 1.46 -8.85 -28.59
N LYS A 254 0.70 -9.50 -27.70
CA LYS A 254 -0.76 -9.67 -27.89
C LYS A 254 -1.51 -8.34 -27.89
N ALA A 255 -1.09 -7.38 -27.06
CA ALA A 255 -1.69 -6.06 -27.03
C ALA A 255 -1.48 -5.24 -28.32
N ARG A 256 -0.55 -5.64 -29.21
CA ARG A 256 -0.34 -4.99 -30.53
C ARG A 256 -1.60 -5.02 -31.40
N GLU A 257 -2.36 -6.10 -31.33
CA GLU A 257 -3.60 -6.28 -32.10
C GLU A 257 -4.71 -5.31 -31.65
N LEU A 258 -4.59 -4.76 -30.43
CA LEU A 258 -5.57 -3.86 -29.83
C LEU A 258 -5.38 -2.40 -30.23
N GLN A 259 -4.35 -2.09 -31.04
CA GLN A 259 -4.05 -0.73 -31.54
C GLN A 259 -4.02 0.33 -30.43
N ALA A 260 -3.36 0.00 -29.31
CA ALA A 260 -3.29 0.86 -28.14
C ALA A 260 -2.50 2.14 -28.41
N ASP A 261 -3.00 3.28 -27.94
CA ASP A 261 -2.22 4.51 -27.83
C ASP A 261 -1.23 4.44 -26.67
N ILE A 262 -1.66 3.82 -25.57
CA ILE A 262 -0.88 3.67 -24.33
C ILE A 262 -1.00 2.22 -23.82
N ILE A 263 0.13 1.55 -23.62
CA ILE A 263 0.22 0.26 -22.92
C ILE A 263 0.79 0.49 -21.53
N VAL A 264 0.08 0.00 -20.51
CA VAL A 264 0.40 0.20 -19.09
C VAL A 264 0.71 -1.14 -18.44
N LEU A 265 1.88 -1.22 -17.80
CA LEU A 265 2.36 -2.36 -17.03
C LEU A 265 2.32 -2.06 -15.53
N PRO A 266 2.18 -3.08 -14.67
CA PRO A 266 2.10 -2.91 -13.23
C PRO A 266 3.45 -2.56 -12.59
N GLU A 267 3.42 -2.33 -11.28
CA GLU A 267 4.64 -2.14 -10.47
C GLU A 267 5.47 -3.41 -10.53
N GLY A 268 6.78 -3.24 -10.73
CA GLY A 268 7.71 -4.35 -10.75
C GLY A 268 7.58 -5.27 -11.96
N ALA A 269 6.71 -5.01 -12.95
CA ALA A 269 6.50 -5.84 -14.15
C ALA A 269 7.76 -6.18 -14.93
N THR A 270 8.83 -5.45 -14.67
CA THR A 270 10.12 -5.59 -15.32
C THR A 270 11.15 -6.36 -14.47
N CYS A 271 10.84 -6.81 -13.24
CA CYS A 271 11.72 -7.63 -12.39
C CYS A 271 13.14 -7.06 -12.21
N ASN A 272 13.25 -5.79 -11.80
CA ASN A 272 14.52 -5.05 -11.69
C ASN A 272 15.23 -4.79 -13.03
N TYR A 273 14.46 -4.71 -14.12
CA TYR A 273 14.97 -4.32 -15.42
C TYR A 273 15.69 -2.99 -15.31
N ASN A 274 17.00 -3.05 -15.50
CA ASN A 274 17.82 -1.89 -15.32
C ASN A 274 17.83 -1.08 -16.62
N PHE A 275 16.87 -0.16 -16.75
CA PHE A 275 16.69 0.69 -17.93
C PHE A 275 17.90 1.59 -18.25
N ARG A 276 18.93 1.63 -17.38
CA ARG A 276 20.22 2.26 -17.71
C ARG A 276 21.05 1.46 -18.71
N ILE A 277 20.89 0.14 -18.73
CA ILE A 277 21.66 -0.74 -19.60
C ILE A 277 21.18 -0.48 -21.03
N PRO A 278 22.04 0.01 -21.94
CA PRO A 278 21.62 0.39 -23.29
C PRO A 278 20.89 -0.74 -24.02
N MET A 279 21.43 -1.96 -23.95
CA MET A 279 20.81 -3.14 -24.58
C MET A 279 19.37 -3.38 -24.13
N LEU A 280 19.09 -3.23 -22.83
CA LEU A 280 17.76 -3.39 -22.26
C LEU A 280 16.86 -2.19 -22.58
N ARG A 281 17.39 -0.98 -22.46
CA ARG A 281 16.65 0.22 -22.86
C ARG A 281 16.18 0.12 -24.32
N ASP A 282 17.05 -0.33 -25.21
CA ASP A 282 16.78 -0.47 -26.63
C ASP A 282 15.67 -1.50 -26.92
N GLU A 283 15.55 -2.56 -26.12
CA GLU A 283 14.46 -3.52 -26.26
C GLU A 283 13.10 -2.89 -25.93
N ILE A 284 13.01 -2.10 -24.85
CA ILE A 284 11.78 -1.37 -24.50
C ILE A 284 11.48 -0.31 -25.55
N TYR A 285 12.50 0.37 -26.08
CA TYR A 285 12.34 1.32 -27.18
C TYR A 285 11.81 0.64 -28.44
N ARG A 286 12.38 -0.51 -28.84
CA ARG A 286 11.88 -1.32 -29.96
C ARG A 286 10.45 -1.77 -29.70
N LEU A 287 10.13 -2.22 -28.48
CA LEU A 287 8.78 -2.65 -28.13
C LEU A 287 7.77 -1.50 -28.28
N ALA A 288 8.13 -0.28 -27.86
CA ALA A 288 7.30 0.91 -28.06
C ALA A 288 7.10 1.25 -29.55
N ILE A 289 8.17 1.13 -30.35
CA ILE A 289 8.12 1.35 -31.80
C ILE A 289 7.26 0.28 -32.50
N ASP A 290 7.46 -0.99 -32.16
CA ASP A 290 6.79 -2.14 -32.78
C ASP A 290 5.30 -2.21 -32.44
N THR A 291 4.94 -1.81 -31.22
CA THR A 291 3.54 -1.66 -30.79
C THR A 291 2.90 -0.39 -31.33
N LYS A 292 3.72 0.60 -31.73
CA LYS A 292 3.30 1.97 -32.05
C LYS A 292 2.57 2.65 -30.89
N SER A 293 2.86 2.22 -29.66
CA SER A 293 2.21 2.67 -28.44
C SER A 293 3.20 3.37 -27.52
N LEU A 294 2.69 4.29 -26.71
CA LEU A 294 3.42 4.75 -25.54
C LEU A 294 3.47 3.61 -24.51
N LEU A 295 4.64 3.33 -23.93
CA LEU A 295 4.79 2.35 -22.85
C LEU A 295 4.93 3.06 -21.51
N LEU A 296 4.07 2.71 -20.55
CA LEU A 296 4.11 3.16 -19.17
C LEU A 296 4.36 1.95 -18.26
N PHE A 297 5.46 1.93 -17.51
CA PHE A 297 5.87 0.75 -16.73
C PHE A 297 6.67 1.10 -15.49
N GLY A 298 6.68 0.18 -14.51
CA GLY A 298 7.45 0.30 -13.26
C GLY A 298 8.76 -0.48 -13.27
N SER A 299 9.82 0.09 -12.70
CA SER A 299 11.08 -0.60 -12.39
C SER A 299 11.83 0.06 -11.23
N LEU A 300 12.75 -0.69 -10.60
CA LEU A 300 13.72 -0.11 -9.69
C LEU A 300 14.82 0.64 -10.47
N ASP A 301 15.29 1.73 -9.91
CA ASP A 301 16.19 2.63 -10.61
C ASP A 301 17.15 3.37 -9.65
N LEU A 302 18.40 3.60 -10.06
CA LEU A 302 19.46 4.24 -9.25
C LEU A 302 19.71 5.71 -9.65
N ASP A 303 19.85 6.66 -8.72
CA ASP A 303 20.36 7.99 -9.11
C ASP A 303 21.88 7.97 -9.44
N GLU A 304 22.45 9.13 -9.76
CA GLU A 304 23.89 9.25 -10.03
C GLU A 304 24.80 8.89 -8.85
N ASN A 305 24.24 8.90 -7.64
CA ASN A 305 24.93 8.60 -6.40
C ASN A 305 24.67 7.15 -5.96
N GLY A 306 23.99 6.35 -6.78
CA GLY A 306 23.67 4.96 -6.47
C GLY A 306 22.48 4.77 -5.52
N LYS A 307 21.67 5.81 -5.25
CA LYS A 307 20.46 5.67 -4.42
C LYS A 307 19.36 4.95 -5.20
N VAL A 308 18.73 3.96 -4.58
CA VAL A 308 17.66 3.14 -5.20
C VAL A 308 16.32 3.84 -5.09
N TYR A 309 15.51 3.80 -6.15
CA TYR A 309 14.17 4.36 -6.22
C TYR A 309 13.22 3.36 -6.88
N ASN A 310 11.98 3.29 -6.39
CA ASN A 310 10.90 2.64 -7.10
C ASN A 310 10.30 3.64 -8.08
N SER A 311 10.46 3.37 -9.38
CA SER A 311 10.25 4.35 -10.43
C SER A 311 9.23 3.87 -11.45
N SER A 312 8.55 4.81 -12.10
CA SER A 312 7.78 4.56 -13.31
C SER A 312 8.33 5.38 -14.46
N PHE A 313 8.27 4.82 -15.66
CA PHE A 313 8.83 5.39 -16.88
C PHE A 313 7.73 5.51 -17.94
N VAL A 314 7.89 6.51 -18.80
CA VAL A 314 7.03 6.72 -19.97
C VAL A 314 7.94 6.79 -21.18
N VAL A 315 7.78 5.85 -22.10
CA VAL A 315 8.51 5.76 -23.37
C VAL A 315 7.55 6.00 -24.51
N SER A 316 7.85 6.95 -25.38
CA SER A 316 7.06 7.27 -26.57
C SER A 316 7.12 6.16 -27.61
N SER A 317 6.12 6.12 -28.49
CA SER A 317 6.03 5.20 -29.63
C SER A 317 7.16 5.38 -30.67
N THR A 318 7.99 6.42 -30.54
CA THR A 318 9.19 6.62 -31.37
C THR A 318 10.47 6.13 -30.68
N GLY A 319 10.37 5.42 -29.56
CA GLY A 319 11.53 4.90 -28.82
C GLY A 319 12.30 5.96 -28.03
N ARG A 320 11.62 6.98 -27.52
CA ARG A 320 12.25 8.03 -26.68
C ARG A 320 11.66 8.06 -25.28
N LEU A 321 12.51 8.08 -24.26
CA LEU A 321 12.12 8.34 -22.87
C LEU A 321 11.52 9.76 -22.74
N MET A 322 10.25 9.82 -22.33
CA MET A 322 9.50 11.07 -22.10
C MET A 322 9.70 11.59 -20.68
N GLY A 323 9.79 10.69 -19.70
CA GLY A 323 9.97 11.06 -18.31
C GLY A 323 10.04 9.87 -17.38
N ARG A 324 10.37 10.18 -16.13
CA ARG A 324 10.47 9.26 -15.00
C ARG A 324 9.77 9.89 -13.80
N TYR A 325 9.03 9.08 -13.06
CA TYR A 325 8.45 9.44 -11.77
C TYR A 325 9.00 8.51 -10.68
N ASP A 326 9.47 9.08 -9.58
CA ASP A 326 9.96 8.34 -8.41
C ASP A 326 8.91 8.32 -7.30
N LYS A 327 8.63 7.13 -6.74
CA LYS A 327 7.70 6.95 -5.64
C LYS A 327 8.05 7.88 -4.46
N VAL A 328 7.11 8.75 -4.10
CA VAL A 328 7.29 9.77 -3.06
C VAL A 328 6.87 9.23 -1.70
N LYS A 329 5.74 8.53 -1.60
CA LYS A 329 5.28 7.90 -0.35
C LYS A 329 5.64 6.43 -0.31
N LEU A 330 6.63 6.11 0.52
CA LEU A 330 7.11 4.74 0.70
C LEU A 330 6.18 3.93 1.61
N ALA A 331 6.09 2.63 1.32
CA ALA A 331 5.41 1.67 2.16
C ALA A 331 6.21 1.44 3.46
N PRO A 332 5.57 1.52 4.63
CA PRO A 332 6.25 1.30 5.90
C PRO A 332 6.75 -0.15 5.97
N PHE A 333 7.97 -0.34 6.50
CA PHE A 333 8.65 -1.63 6.72
C PHE A 333 9.02 -2.47 5.49
N GLY A 334 8.48 -2.20 4.29
CA GLY A 334 8.79 -2.95 3.06
C GLY A 334 9.89 -2.35 2.17
N GLU A 335 10.13 -1.04 2.25
CA GLU A 335 10.95 -0.31 1.27
C GLU A 335 12.22 0.30 1.87
N GLY A 336 12.83 -0.34 2.88
CA GLY A 336 13.91 0.23 3.70
C GLY A 336 15.20 0.64 2.95
N ILE A 337 15.46 0.07 1.77
CA ILE A 337 16.61 0.44 0.91
C ILE A 337 16.25 1.48 -0.16
N ILE A 338 14.96 1.75 -0.36
CA ILE A 338 14.44 2.62 -1.41
C ILE A 338 14.38 4.05 -0.87
N CYS A 339 14.81 4.99 -1.68
CA CYS A 339 14.74 6.41 -1.41
C CYS A 339 13.40 6.98 -1.89
N SER A 340 12.89 7.94 -1.12
CA SER A 340 11.70 8.70 -1.47
C SER A 340 12.03 9.70 -2.59
N GLY A 341 11.17 9.72 -3.62
CA GLY A 341 11.16 10.74 -4.66
C GLY A 341 10.87 12.14 -4.11
N LYS A 342 11.34 13.16 -4.84
CA LYS A 342 11.21 14.57 -4.40
C LYS A 342 9.93 15.22 -4.89
N ASP A 343 9.49 14.87 -6.09
CA ASP A 343 8.42 15.55 -6.80
C ASP A 343 7.35 14.58 -7.31
N SER A 344 6.13 15.10 -7.45
CA SER A 344 5.01 14.39 -8.09
C SER A 344 4.60 15.07 -9.39
N ASP A 345 5.57 15.41 -10.23
CA ASP A 345 5.31 16.02 -11.54
C ASP A 345 4.74 15.00 -12.51
N PRO A 346 3.60 15.29 -13.17
CA PRO A 346 3.09 14.44 -14.22
C PRO A 346 3.95 14.56 -15.49
N ILE A 347 4.08 13.46 -16.22
CA ILE A 347 4.93 13.37 -17.40
C ILE A 347 4.17 13.91 -18.63
N PRO A 348 4.70 14.94 -19.33
CA PRO A 348 4.08 15.46 -20.55
C PRO A 348 4.18 14.46 -21.72
N THR A 349 3.09 14.30 -22.46
CA THR A 349 3.01 13.44 -23.65
C THR A 349 2.14 14.12 -24.72
N GLN A 350 2.09 13.53 -25.92
CA GLN A 350 1.21 13.99 -27.00
C GLN A 350 -0.30 13.91 -26.65
N PHE A 351 -0.65 13.09 -25.66
CA PHE A 351 -2.02 12.93 -25.18
C PHE A 351 -2.36 13.84 -23.99
N GLY A 352 -1.42 14.68 -23.54
CA GLY A 352 -1.52 15.47 -22.32
C GLY A 352 -0.56 14.99 -21.23
N LYS A 353 -0.70 15.56 -20.02
CA LYS A 353 0.15 15.19 -18.88
C LYS A 353 -0.40 13.94 -18.19
N LEU A 354 0.39 12.88 -18.12
CA LEU A 354 0.03 11.63 -17.44
C LEU A 354 0.52 11.69 -15.99
N GLY A 355 -0.34 11.39 -15.02
CA GLY A 355 0.02 11.39 -13.60
C GLY A 355 0.28 9.99 -13.08
N GLN A 356 1.46 9.71 -12.54
CA GLN A 356 1.82 8.38 -12.03
C GLN A 356 1.72 8.31 -10.51
N MET A 357 1.24 7.18 -10.00
CA MET A 357 1.28 6.80 -8.59
C MET A 357 1.70 5.33 -8.51
N ILE A 358 2.48 4.98 -7.50
CA ILE A 358 2.97 3.61 -7.33
C ILE A 358 2.40 3.02 -6.04
N CYS A 359 1.56 2.00 -6.17
CA CYS A 359 1.07 1.15 -5.08
C CYS A 359 0.51 1.98 -3.90
N TRP A 360 1.20 1.89 -2.76
CA TRP A 360 0.87 2.54 -1.49
C TRP A 360 0.54 4.03 -1.60
N GLU A 361 1.08 4.73 -2.60
CA GLU A 361 0.81 6.15 -2.80
C GLU A 361 -0.67 6.48 -3.04
N SER A 362 -1.42 5.56 -3.65
CA SER A 362 -2.84 5.77 -3.94
C SER A 362 -3.71 5.89 -2.68
N VAL A 363 -3.22 5.43 -1.54
CA VAL A 363 -3.86 5.52 -0.22
C VAL A 363 -3.83 6.95 0.35
N PHE A 364 -2.96 7.82 -0.19
CA PHE A 364 -2.77 9.19 0.28
C PHE A 364 -3.44 10.19 -0.68
N PRO A 365 -4.60 10.77 -0.31
CA PRO A 365 -5.34 11.71 -1.17
C PRO A 365 -4.48 12.87 -1.71
N GLN A 366 -3.53 13.34 -0.90
CA GLN A 366 -2.63 14.44 -1.24
C GLN A 366 -1.66 14.13 -2.39
N VAL A 367 -1.36 12.86 -2.68
CA VAL A 367 -0.48 12.50 -3.80
C VAL A 367 -1.22 12.75 -5.13
N ALA A 368 -2.37 12.10 -5.31
CA ALA A 368 -3.24 12.29 -6.47
C ALA A 368 -3.62 13.77 -6.68
N ARG A 369 -3.92 14.48 -5.59
CA ARG A 369 -4.26 15.90 -5.63
C ARG A 369 -3.10 16.77 -6.13
N ARG A 370 -1.87 16.52 -5.69
CA ARG A 370 -0.70 17.29 -6.14
C ARG A 370 -0.42 17.08 -7.63
N ILE A 371 -0.49 15.83 -8.07
CA ILE A 371 -0.34 15.45 -9.49
C ILE A 371 -1.41 16.14 -10.36
N THR A 372 -2.67 16.09 -9.92
CA THR A 372 -3.80 16.75 -10.61
C THR A 372 -3.66 18.27 -10.62
N LYS A 373 -3.22 18.89 -9.51
CA LYS A 373 -2.98 20.34 -9.46
C LYS A 373 -1.95 20.79 -10.50
N LYS A 374 -0.92 19.97 -10.74
CA LYS A 374 0.12 20.18 -11.76
C LYS A 374 -0.33 19.92 -13.22
N GLY A 375 -1.60 19.55 -13.40
CA GLY A 375 -2.27 19.48 -14.70
C GLY A 375 -2.33 18.09 -15.31
N ALA A 376 -2.17 17.01 -14.52
CA ALA A 376 -2.41 15.66 -15.01
C ALA A 376 -3.85 15.51 -15.51
N GLY A 377 -4.03 14.98 -16.72
CA GLY A 377 -5.34 14.72 -17.33
C GLY A 377 -5.88 13.32 -17.04
N ILE A 378 -5.00 12.36 -16.80
CA ILE A 378 -5.29 10.96 -16.45
C ILE A 378 -4.32 10.55 -15.33
N LEU A 379 -4.81 9.74 -14.38
CA LEU A 379 -4.01 9.18 -13.30
C LEU A 379 -3.79 7.68 -13.53
N PHE A 380 -2.56 7.21 -13.33
CA PHE A 380 -2.15 5.82 -13.45
C PHE A 380 -1.66 5.32 -12.10
N ILE A 381 -2.14 4.15 -11.68
CA ILE A 381 -1.68 3.47 -10.47
C ILE A 381 -1.04 2.16 -10.88
N LEU A 382 0.27 2.06 -10.74
CA LEU A 382 1.03 0.83 -10.95
C LEU A 382 1.18 0.14 -9.59
N THR A 383 0.81 -1.13 -9.46
CA THR A 383 0.80 -1.79 -8.15
C THR A 383 1.11 -3.28 -8.24
N ASN A 384 1.60 -3.84 -7.13
CA ASN A 384 1.63 -5.28 -6.90
C ASN A 384 1.09 -5.60 -5.50
N ASP A 385 -0.11 -6.19 -5.42
CA ASP A 385 -0.76 -6.59 -4.17
C ASP A 385 -0.45 -8.05 -3.78
N GLY A 386 0.59 -8.65 -4.39
CA GLY A 386 0.98 -10.06 -4.21
C GLY A 386 1.23 -10.44 -2.74
N ASP A 387 1.86 -9.56 -1.97
CA ASP A 387 2.12 -9.76 -0.54
C ASP A 387 0.84 -9.94 0.31
N PHE A 388 -0.31 -9.43 -0.15
CA PHE A 388 -1.57 -9.54 0.59
C PHE A 388 -2.45 -10.70 0.14
N ARG A 389 -2.05 -11.42 -0.93
CA ARG A 389 -2.72 -12.60 -1.49
C ARG A 389 -4.24 -12.38 -1.69
N ILE A 390 -5.03 -13.45 -1.69
CA ILE A 390 -6.49 -13.34 -1.77
C ILE A 390 -7.03 -12.97 -0.38
N SER A 391 -7.19 -11.66 -0.12
CA SER A 391 -7.71 -11.13 1.14
C SER A 391 -8.50 -9.83 0.98
N THR A 392 -8.94 -9.23 2.09
CA THR A 392 -9.61 -7.92 2.12
C THR A 392 -8.68 -6.76 1.71
N LEU A 393 -7.37 -6.86 1.96
CA LEU A 393 -6.44 -5.75 1.75
C LEU A 393 -6.28 -5.32 0.28
N PRO A 394 -6.08 -6.22 -0.72
CA PRO A 394 -6.08 -5.83 -2.13
C PRO A 394 -7.38 -5.17 -2.58
N VAL A 395 -8.52 -5.59 -2.01
CA VAL A 395 -9.84 -5.04 -2.34
C VAL A 395 -9.97 -3.61 -1.81
N LEU A 396 -9.58 -3.38 -0.56
CA LEU A 396 -9.58 -2.04 0.02
C LEU A 396 -8.54 -1.13 -0.64
N HIS A 397 -7.35 -1.66 -0.97
CA HIS A 397 -6.33 -0.90 -1.70
C HIS A 397 -6.80 -0.53 -3.11
N ALA A 398 -7.50 -1.43 -3.81
CA ALA A 398 -8.17 -1.11 -5.06
C ALA A 398 -9.25 -0.02 -4.86
N ALA A 399 -10.08 -0.12 -3.82
CA ALA A 399 -11.13 0.86 -3.53
C ALA A 399 -10.61 2.31 -3.34
N GLU A 400 -9.38 2.49 -2.82
CA GLU A 400 -8.75 3.82 -2.73
C GLU A 400 -8.65 4.51 -4.08
N ALA A 401 -8.34 3.76 -5.15
CA ALA A 401 -8.25 4.31 -6.51
C ALA A 401 -9.58 4.95 -6.97
N ILE A 402 -10.73 4.42 -6.53
CA ILE A 402 -12.06 4.95 -6.85
C ILE A 402 -12.24 6.33 -6.21
N PHE A 403 -11.84 6.47 -4.95
CA PHE A 403 -11.86 7.77 -4.28
C PHE A 403 -10.88 8.75 -4.94
N ARG A 404 -9.69 8.31 -5.34
CA ARG A 404 -8.75 9.18 -6.08
C ARG A 404 -9.35 9.71 -7.39
N ALA A 405 -10.17 8.92 -8.09
CA ALA A 405 -10.88 9.35 -9.29
C ALA A 405 -11.90 10.46 -8.98
N VAL A 406 -12.80 10.22 -8.03
CA VAL A 406 -13.88 11.16 -7.63
C VAL A 406 -13.33 12.43 -7.01
N GLU A 407 -12.32 12.31 -6.15
CA GLU A 407 -11.65 13.43 -5.49
C GLU A 407 -11.01 14.39 -6.47
N ASN A 408 -10.51 13.88 -7.60
CA ASN A 408 -9.77 14.68 -8.57
C ASN A 408 -10.57 15.00 -9.84
N GLY A 409 -11.69 14.32 -10.07
CA GLY A 409 -12.45 14.42 -11.32
C GLY A 409 -11.60 13.92 -12.49
N ARG A 410 -10.91 12.79 -12.31
CA ARG A 410 -9.96 12.24 -13.28
C ARG A 410 -10.28 10.77 -13.56
N TRP A 411 -10.03 10.35 -14.79
CA TRP A 411 -9.88 8.94 -15.08
C TRP A 411 -8.70 8.38 -14.29
N VAL A 412 -8.90 7.19 -13.72
CA VAL A 412 -7.85 6.43 -13.03
C VAL A 412 -7.72 5.06 -13.69
N VAL A 413 -6.51 4.75 -14.15
CA VAL A 413 -6.15 3.44 -14.70
C VAL A 413 -5.24 2.75 -13.68
N ARG A 414 -5.80 1.78 -12.95
CA ARG A 414 -5.05 0.95 -12.01
C ARG A 414 -4.64 -0.35 -12.69
N VAL A 415 -3.33 -0.61 -12.77
CA VAL A 415 -2.78 -1.87 -13.30
C VAL A 415 -2.00 -2.58 -12.20
N ALA A 416 -2.52 -3.73 -11.81
CA ALA A 416 -1.94 -4.61 -10.81
C ALA A 416 -1.24 -5.80 -11.47
N ASN A 417 -0.09 -6.22 -10.92
CA ASN A 417 0.48 -7.52 -11.27
C ASN A 417 -0.40 -8.62 -10.70
N PHE A 418 -0.47 -8.66 -9.38
CA PHE A 418 -1.42 -9.44 -8.59
C PHE A 418 -2.27 -8.42 -7.85
N GLY A 419 -3.60 -8.57 -7.90
CA GLY A 419 -4.51 -7.54 -7.42
C GLY A 419 -5.69 -7.36 -8.36
N ILE A 420 -6.41 -6.26 -8.20
CA ILE A 420 -7.50 -5.86 -9.10
C ILE A 420 -6.97 -4.75 -10.02
N SER A 421 -6.91 -5.02 -11.32
CA SER A 421 -6.75 -3.97 -12.33
C SER A 421 -8.12 -3.44 -12.73
N MET A 422 -8.23 -2.12 -12.88
CA MET A 422 -9.49 -1.49 -13.27
C MET A 422 -9.31 -0.10 -13.84
N VAL A 423 -10.29 0.30 -14.63
CA VAL A 423 -10.44 1.64 -15.18
C VAL A 423 -11.62 2.30 -14.49
N ILE A 424 -11.41 3.49 -13.97
CA ILE A 424 -12.40 4.22 -13.17
C ILE A 424 -12.62 5.58 -13.79
N SER A 425 -13.89 5.92 -14.04
CA SER A 425 -14.30 7.23 -14.51
C SER A 425 -14.11 8.33 -13.45
N PRO A 426 -14.10 9.62 -13.84
CA PRO A 426 -14.12 10.75 -12.92
C PRO A 426 -15.23 10.73 -11.86
N LYS A 427 -16.28 9.92 -12.07
CA LYS A 427 -17.43 9.76 -11.17
C LYS A 427 -17.33 8.55 -10.26
N GLY A 428 -16.25 7.77 -10.34
CA GLY A 428 -16.06 6.58 -9.53
C GLY A 428 -16.75 5.33 -10.08
N ILE A 429 -17.25 5.37 -11.32
CA ILE A 429 -17.78 4.17 -11.99
C ILE A 429 -16.62 3.37 -12.57
N ILE A 430 -16.57 2.07 -12.25
CA ILE A 430 -15.63 1.11 -12.83
C ILE A 430 -16.14 0.71 -14.22
N THR A 431 -15.41 1.07 -15.28
CA THR A 431 -15.80 0.77 -16.67
C THR A 431 -15.26 -0.57 -17.16
N THR A 432 -14.10 -0.98 -16.66
CA THR A 432 -13.44 -2.25 -17.02
C THR A 432 -12.64 -2.76 -15.83
N LYS A 433 -12.60 -4.08 -15.63
CA LYS A 433 -11.86 -4.70 -14.51
C LYS A 433 -11.29 -6.07 -14.87
N ILE A 434 -10.15 -6.40 -14.28
CA ILE A 434 -9.59 -7.75 -14.19
C ILE A 434 -9.59 -8.14 -12.71
N GLY A 435 -10.19 -9.31 -12.41
CA GLY A 435 -10.37 -9.79 -11.04
C GLY A 435 -9.07 -10.16 -10.33
N LEU A 436 -9.15 -10.21 -9.00
CA LEU A 436 -8.07 -10.64 -8.12
C LEU A 436 -7.62 -12.07 -8.47
N GLY A 437 -6.32 -12.26 -8.71
CA GLY A 437 -5.73 -13.56 -9.02
C GLY A 437 -5.91 -14.04 -10.47
N ASN A 438 -6.44 -13.20 -11.36
CA ASN A 438 -6.58 -13.51 -12.78
C ASN A 438 -5.41 -12.91 -13.59
N GLU A 439 -5.05 -13.56 -14.70
CA GLU A 439 -4.20 -12.96 -15.74
C GLU A 439 -5.10 -12.36 -16.83
N GLY A 440 -4.73 -11.21 -17.41
CA GLY A 440 -5.51 -10.65 -18.50
C GLY A 440 -4.98 -9.34 -19.08
N ILE A 441 -5.67 -8.87 -20.12
CA ILE A 441 -5.46 -7.58 -20.77
C ILE A 441 -6.80 -6.84 -20.73
N MET A 442 -6.79 -5.59 -20.27
CA MET A 442 -7.96 -4.71 -20.29
C MET A 442 -7.75 -3.59 -21.28
N GLN A 443 -8.75 -3.28 -22.08
CA GLN A 443 -8.74 -2.20 -23.06
C GLN A 443 -9.88 -1.24 -22.76
N THR A 444 -9.64 0.06 -22.93
CA THR A 444 -10.64 1.10 -22.70
C THR A 444 -10.29 2.34 -23.51
N GLU A 445 -11.30 3.16 -23.77
CA GLU A 445 -11.14 4.47 -24.39
C GLU A 445 -11.51 5.55 -23.38
N MET A 446 -10.70 6.60 -23.29
CA MET A 446 -10.99 7.74 -22.43
C MET A 446 -10.38 9.03 -22.96
N GLU A 447 -10.83 10.17 -22.43
CA GLU A 447 -10.26 11.48 -22.72
C GLU A 447 -9.52 12.06 -21.51
N CYS A 448 -8.60 12.97 -21.78
CA CYS A 448 -7.97 13.76 -20.73
C CYS A 448 -8.98 14.74 -20.10
N CYS A 449 -9.07 14.77 -18.78
CA CYS A 449 -9.92 15.72 -18.09
C CYS A 449 -9.12 16.97 -17.68
N GLU A 450 -9.69 18.15 -17.91
CA GLU A 450 -9.08 19.42 -17.50
C GLU A 450 -9.68 19.97 -16.20
N ASP A 451 -11.00 19.83 -16.03
CA ASP A 451 -11.75 20.38 -14.90
C ASP A 451 -11.31 19.84 -13.55
N LYS A 452 -11.19 20.71 -12.54
CA LYS A 452 -10.84 20.30 -11.17
C LYS A 452 -12.08 20.36 -10.29
N THR A 453 -12.29 19.30 -9.50
CA THR A 453 -13.30 19.29 -8.43
C THR A 453 -12.96 20.33 -7.36
N VAL A 454 -13.89 20.56 -6.42
CA VAL A 454 -13.64 21.46 -5.29
C VAL A 454 -12.52 20.92 -4.41
N TYR A 455 -12.54 19.62 -4.10
CA TYR A 455 -11.49 18.96 -3.31
C TYR A 455 -10.12 19.05 -4.00
N ALA A 456 -10.04 18.85 -5.32
CA ALA A 456 -8.80 19.00 -6.06
C ALA A 456 -8.22 20.43 -5.95
N LYS A 457 -9.08 21.46 -5.83
CA LYS A 457 -8.68 22.86 -5.66
C LYS A 457 -8.24 23.17 -4.23
N VAL A 458 -9.08 22.87 -3.23
CA VAL A 458 -8.88 23.33 -1.83
C VAL A 458 -8.20 22.30 -0.93
N GLY A 459 -8.20 21.03 -1.32
CA GLY A 459 -7.59 19.93 -0.57
C GLY A 459 -8.30 19.63 0.75
N ASP A 460 -7.53 19.32 1.78
CA ASP A 460 -8.03 18.82 3.07
C ASP A 460 -8.65 19.90 3.96
N MET A 461 -9.09 21.03 3.37
CA MET A 461 -9.66 22.16 4.10
C MET A 461 -10.82 21.74 5.01
N PHE A 462 -11.64 20.79 4.58
CA PHE A 462 -12.70 20.21 5.40
C PHE A 462 -12.14 19.48 6.64
N SER A 463 -11.12 18.65 6.47
CA SER A 463 -10.45 17.94 7.58
C SER A 463 -9.76 18.91 8.55
N TRP A 464 -9.14 19.98 8.03
CA TRP A 464 -8.58 21.06 8.85
C TRP A 464 -9.65 21.80 9.64
N LEU A 465 -10.81 22.06 9.04
CA LEU A 465 -11.97 22.63 9.74
C LEU A 465 -12.46 21.70 10.84
N CYS A 466 -12.59 20.39 10.57
CA CYS A 466 -12.94 19.42 11.61
C CYS A 466 -11.91 19.42 12.75
N LEU A 467 -10.61 19.41 12.44
CA LEU A 467 -9.56 19.43 13.45
C LEU A 467 -9.62 20.70 14.31
N PHE A 468 -9.80 21.85 13.67
CA PHE A 468 -10.00 23.13 14.36
C PHE A 468 -11.20 23.06 15.30
N LEU A 469 -12.37 22.65 14.81
CA LEU A 469 -13.59 22.53 15.62
C LEU A 469 -13.44 21.50 16.76
N ALA A 470 -12.75 20.38 16.53
CA ALA A 470 -12.48 19.38 17.55
C ALA A 470 -11.73 19.98 18.75
N ILE A 471 -10.74 20.86 18.50
CA ILE A 471 -10.00 21.54 19.57
C ILE A 471 -10.93 22.41 20.44
N PHE A 472 -11.87 23.15 19.84
CA PHE A 472 -12.83 23.95 20.61
C PHE A 472 -13.83 23.09 21.38
N ILE A 473 -14.37 22.05 20.73
CA ILE A 473 -15.32 21.13 21.34
C ILE A 473 -14.70 20.46 22.58
N VAL A 474 -13.43 20.09 22.53
CA VAL A 474 -12.70 19.50 23.67
C VAL A 474 -12.33 20.55 24.72
N ARG A 475 -12.10 21.82 24.35
CA ARG A 475 -11.76 22.91 25.29
C ARG A 475 -12.94 23.49 26.08
N VAL A 476 -14.13 23.58 25.48
CA VAL A 476 -15.36 24.04 26.16
C VAL A 476 -15.59 23.35 27.51
N PRO A 477 -15.43 22.01 27.60
CA PRO A 477 -15.31 21.23 28.82
C PRO A 477 -14.31 21.73 29.87
N LEU A 478 -13.08 22.08 29.46
CA LEU A 478 -11.95 22.38 30.34
C LEU A 478 -12.04 23.77 30.98
N THR A 479 -12.69 24.72 30.28
CA THR A 479 -12.86 26.10 30.78
C THR A 479 -14.00 26.25 31.78
N LYS A 480 -14.96 25.33 31.80
CA LYS A 480 -16.02 25.31 32.80
C LYS A 480 -15.55 24.55 34.03
N LYS A 481 -15.12 25.27 35.07
CA LYS A 481 -15.03 24.72 36.44
C LYS A 481 -16.35 23.99 36.74
N SER A 482 -16.26 22.73 37.15
CA SER A 482 -17.46 21.95 37.48
C SER A 482 -18.21 22.61 38.65
N PRO A 483 -19.51 22.89 38.51
CA PRO A 483 -20.36 23.12 39.67
C PRO A 483 -20.71 21.74 40.25
N GLN A 484 -20.18 21.48 41.45
CA GLN A 484 -20.84 20.66 42.47
C GLN A 484 -21.14 19.18 42.14
N GLN A 485 -20.12 18.32 41.94
CA GLN A 485 -20.31 16.87 42.15
C GLN A 485 -19.04 16.06 42.46
N VAL A 486 -18.12 16.63 43.22
CA VAL A 486 -17.04 15.89 43.86
C VAL A 486 -16.94 16.33 45.32
N LYS A 487 -17.90 15.91 46.15
CA LYS A 487 -17.77 16.01 47.61
C LYS A 487 -17.58 14.67 48.33
N ASP A 488 -17.68 13.53 47.62
CA ASP A 488 -17.41 12.21 48.22
C ASP A 488 -16.19 11.45 47.65
N SER A 489 -15.42 12.03 46.72
CA SER A 489 -14.08 11.49 46.47
C SER A 489 -13.09 12.18 47.41
N LYS A 490 -12.55 11.43 48.38
CA LYS A 490 -11.37 11.82 49.15
C LYS A 490 -10.39 12.54 48.23
N ALA A 491 -10.11 13.80 48.54
CA ALA A 491 -9.27 14.68 47.75
C ALA A 491 -7.95 13.98 47.39
N LEU A 492 -7.78 13.60 46.12
CA LEU A 492 -6.46 13.32 45.58
C LEU A 492 -5.73 14.65 45.43
N LYS A 493 -5.03 15.06 46.49
CA LYS A 493 -3.98 16.08 46.39
C LYS A 493 -2.91 15.52 45.45
N TRP A 494 -2.85 16.06 44.23
CA TRP A 494 -1.75 15.81 43.30
C TRP A 494 -0.47 16.45 43.86
N LYS A 495 0.22 15.72 44.75
CA LYS A 495 1.67 15.86 44.88
C LYS A 495 2.28 15.07 43.74
N LEU A 496 2.96 15.75 42.82
CA LEU A 496 3.84 15.14 41.83
C LEU A 496 4.87 14.27 42.57
N LYS A 497 4.58 12.98 42.70
CA LYS A 497 5.55 11.91 42.92
C LYS A 497 5.42 10.97 41.73
N PRO A 498 6.52 10.36 41.24
CA PRO A 498 6.49 9.53 40.04
C PRO A 498 5.63 8.29 40.31
N VAL A 499 4.42 8.25 39.77
CA VAL A 499 3.49 7.13 39.93
C VAL A 499 3.75 6.10 38.84
N TRP A 500 4.95 5.51 38.83
CA TRP A 500 5.21 4.26 38.11
C TRP A 500 5.00 3.04 39.01
N GLY A 501 4.96 3.21 40.35
CA GLY A 501 4.87 2.11 41.32
C GLY A 501 3.47 1.58 41.64
N SER A 502 2.39 2.37 41.46
CA SER A 502 1.03 1.95 41.90
C SER A 502 0.14 1.37 40.80
N CYS A 503 0.48 1.55 39.52
CA CYS A 503 -0.21 0.84 38.44
C CYS A 503 0.21 -0.65 38.40
N LEU A 504 1.43 -0.95 38.84
CA LEU A 504 1.96 -2.32 38.99
C LEU A 504 1.46 -3.04 40.26
N SER A 505 1.05 -2.31 41.30
CA SER A 505 0.58 -2.94 42.54
C SER A 505 -0.85 -3.47 42.46
N GLN A 506 -1.69 -2.93 41.55
CA GLN A 506 -3.02 -3.49 41.22
C GLN A 506 -2.96 -4.65 40.20
N LEU A 507 -1.82 -4.86 39.55
CA LEU A 507 -1.53 -5.99 38.66
C LEU A 507 -1.02 -7.25 39.40
N LYS A 508 -1.00 -7.24 40.75
CA LYS A 508 -0.53 -8.36 41.59
C LYS A 508 -1.41 -9.63 41.61
N GLN A 509 -2.40 -9.74 40.72
CA GLN A 509 -3.12 -10.99 40.52
C GLN A 509 -2.80 -11.54 39.12
N PRO A 510 -1.77 -12.40 38.96
CA PRO A 510 -1.42 -13.01 37.68
C PRO A 510 -2.62 -13.71 37.01
N VAL A 511 -3.59 -14.15 37.82
CA VAL A 511 -4.86 -14.73 37.37
C VAL A 511 -5.72 -13.74 36.57
N LYS A 512 -5.81 -12.46 36.94
CA LYS A 512 -6.65 -11.48 36.21
C LYS A 512 -6.03 -11.02 34.88
N LEU A 513 -4.70 -10.85 34.84
CA LEU A 513 -3.99 -10.57 33.59
C LEU A 513 -4.03 -11.80 32.67
N GLY A 514 -3.86 -13.00 33.23
CA GLY A 514 -4.03 -14.27 32.52
C GLY A 514 -5.43 -14.42 31.94
N ILE A 515 -6.49 -14.10 32.69
CA ILE A 515 -7.88 -14.13 32.18
C ILE A 515 -8.09 -13.11 31.07
N ILE A 516 -7.54 -11.90 31.17
CA ILE A 516 -7.67 -10.89 30.12
C ILE A 516 -6.90 -11.31 28.86
N VAL A 517 -5.69 -11.86 29.00
CA VAL A 517 -4.90 -12.39 27.87
C VAL A 517 -5.57 -13.61 27.27
N ILE A 518 -6.11 -14.53 28.07
CA ILE A 518 -6.85 -15.70 27.59
C ILE A 518 -8.14 -15.26 26.90
N ALA A 519 -8.90 -14.31 27.46
CA ALA A 519 -10.09 -13.75 26.83
C ALA A 519 -9.74 -13.02 25.54
N HIS A 520 -8.60 -12.33 25.49
CA HIS A 520 -8.08 -11.68 24.27
C HIS A 520 -7.69 -12.72 23.21
N CYS A 521 -6.97 -13.78 23.59
CA CYS A 521 -6.60 -14.87 22.70
C CYS A 521 -7.83 -15.65 22.20
N LEU A 522 -8.82 -15.91 23.06
CA LEU A 522 -10.10 -16.51 22.69
C LEU A 522 -10.92 -15.62 21.77
N THR A 523 -10.98 -14.31 22.05
CA THR A 523 -11.66 -13.34 21.19
C THR A 523 -10.96 -13.28 19.84
N MET A 524 -9.62 -13.25 19.80
CA MET A 524 -8.85 -13.31 18.55
C MET A 524 -9.07 -14.63 17.81
N ALA A 525 -9.08 -15.77 18.49
CA ALA A 525 -9.35 -17.07 17.86
C ALA A 525 -10.77 -17.13 17.28
N ILE A 526 -11.78 -16.63 18.01
CA ILE A 526 -13.16 -16.54 17.52
C ILE A 526 -13.24 -15.59 16.33
N VAL A 527 -12.59 -14.42 16.38
CA VAL A 527 -12.57 -13.45 15.28
C VAL A 527 -11.86 -14.00 14.06
N ILE A 528 -10.75 -14.72 14.22
CA ILE A 528 -10.04 -15.38 13.12
C ILE A 528 -10.93 -16.45 12.49
N VAL A 529 -11.56 -17.32 13.30
CA VAL A 529 -12.47 -18.37 12.79
C VAL A 529 -13.69 -17.76 12.10
N PHE A 530 -14.33 -16.74 12.68
CA PHE A 530 -15.46 -16.06 12.04
C PHE A 530 -15.06 -15.28 10.79
N SER A 531 -13.86 -14.68 10.76
CA SER A 531 -13.36 -13.98 9.56
C SER A 531 -13.06 -14.98 8.45
N ILE A 532 -12.48 -16.14 8.76
CA ILE A 532 -12.27 -17.25 7.82
C ILE A 532 -13.62 -17.78 7.29
N LEU A 533 -14.61 -17.97 8.17
CA LEU A 533 -15.94 -18.46 7.78
C LEU A 533 -16.75 -17.43 6.98
N ALA A 534 -16.67 -16.15 7.34
CA ALA A 534 -17.31 -15.04 6.63
C ALA A 534 -16.71 -14.85 5.23
N VAL A 535 -15.41 -15.09 5.05
CA VAL A 535 -14.77 -15.16 3.73
C VAL A 535 -15.21 -16.42 2.97
N GLY A 536 -15.29 -17.56 3.66
CA GLY A 536 -15.73 -18.82 3.05
C GLY A 536 -17.18 -18.83 2.52
N HIS A 537 -18.05 -17.95 3.04
CA HIS A 537 -19.47 -17.86 2.61
C HIS A 537 -19.84 -16.55 1.91
N GLY A 538 -19.15 -15.42 2.19
CA GLY A 538 -19.49 -14.08 1.67
C GLY A 538 -18.55 -13.55 0.59
N PHE A 539 -17.38 -14.16 0.41
CA PHE A 539 -16.55 -13.97 -0.78
C PHE A 539 -16.82 -15.14 -1.72
N GLN A 540 -17.95 -15.10 -2.41
CA GLN A 540 -17.99 -15.65 -3.76
C GLN A 540 -17.49 -14.55 -4.71
N PRO A 541 -16.19 -14.50 -5.08
CA PRO A 541 -15.93 -14.28 -6.49
C PRO A 541 -16.68 -15.41 -7.24
N GLU A 542 -17.11 -15.19 -8.47
CA GLU A 542 -17.83 -16.18 -9.30
C GLU A 542 -17.01 -17.46 -9.62
N TYR A 543 -16.12 -17.93 -8.74
CA TYR A 543 -15.13 -18.95 -9.02
C TYR A 543 -14.81 -19.86 -7.82
N GLY A 544 -14.77 -21.16 -8.09
CA GLY A 544 -14.74 -22.22 -7.09
C GLY A 544 -13.47 -22.28 -6.22
N MET A 545 -13.65 -22.11 -4.91
CA MET A 545 -12.61 -22.21 -3.88
C MET A 545 -11.82 -23.54 -3.85
N LYS A 546 -12.37 -24.66 -4.36
CA LYS A 546 -11.73 -25.98 -4.24
C LYS A 546 -10.38 -26.09 -4.97
N LYS A 547 -10.17 -25.33 -6.05
CA LYS A 547 -8.89 -25.37 -6.80
C LYS A 547 -7.79 -24.50 -6.17
N HIS A 548 -8.14 -23.52 -5.36
CA HIS A 548 -7.22 -22.49 -4.86
C HIS A 548 -6.72 -22.69 -3.44
N LEU A 549 -7.37 -23.52 -2.61
CA LEU A 549 -6.76 -23.94 -1.33
C LEU A 549 -5.42 -24.66 -1.56
N ALA A 550 -5.30 -25.42 -2.64
CA ALA A 550 -4.02 -25.98 -3.07
C ALA A 550 -3.02 -24.86 -3.39
N GLN A 551 -3.36 -23.90 -4.26
CA GLN A 551 -2.50 -22.76 -4.60
C GLN A 551 -2.18 -21.80 -3.43
N PHE A 552 -3.03 -21.76 -2.40
CA PHE A 552 -2.77 -21.03 -1.14
C PHE A 552 -1.52 -21.59 -0.44
N PHE A 553 -1.24 -22.88 -0.61
CA PHE A 553 -0.08 -23.60 -0.04
C PHE A 553 0.96 -24.05 -1.08
N SER A 554 0.63 -24.06 -2.37
CA SER A 554 1.53 -24.51 -3.43
C SER A 554 1.80 -23.40 -4.44
N SER A 555 2.95 -22.75 -4.27
CA SER A 555 3.67 -22.15 -5.39
C SER A 555 4.30 -23.31 -6.17
N PRO A 556 3.95 -23.54 -7.45
CA PRO A 556 4.70 -24.50 -8.26
C PRO A 556 6.14 -24.01 -8.29
N ARG A 557 7.05 -24.79 -7.69
CA ARG A 557 8.49 -24.55 -7.78
C ARG A 557 8.90 -24.98 -9.18
N ILE A 558 9.54 -24.08 -9.93
CA ILE A 558 10.43 -24.55 -11.01
C ILE A 558 11.49 -25.42 -10.30
N PRO A 559 11.77 -26.65 -10.77
CA PRO A 559 12.83 -27.46 -10.18
C PRO A 559 14.12 -26.66 -10.20
N ILE A 560 14.64 -26.32 -9.03
CA ILE A 560 15.86 -25.51 -8.89
C ILE A 560 17.05 -26.24 -9.54
N GLU A 561 16.98 -27.58 -9.62
CA GLU A 561 18.02 -28.43 -10.18
C GLU A 561 18.25 -28.21 -11.70
N GLU A 562 17.21 -28.07 -12.52
CA GLU A 562 17.38 -27.82 -13.98
C GLU A 562 17.96 -26.43 -14.29
N VAL A 563 17.87 -25.51 -13.35
CA VAL A 563 18.22 -24.10 -13.55
C VAL A 563 19.64 -23.78 -13.09
N GLN A 564 20.12 -24.47 -12.04
CA GLN A 564 21.49 -24.32 -11.55
C GLN A 564 22.54 -24.70 -12.61
N GLU A 565 22.27 -25.71 -13.46
CA GLU A 565 23.25 -26.24 -14.42
C GLU A 565 23.74 -25.20 -15.45
N ASN A 566 22.93 -24.19 -15.81
CA ASN A 566 23.26 -23.23 -16.87
C ASN A 566 24.34 -22.19 -16.49
N PHE A 567 24.63 -22.01 -15.20
CA PHE A 567 25.57 -20.98 -14.73
C PHE A 567 26.80 -21.56 -14.01
N LEU A 568 26.90 -22.88 -13.90
CA LEU A 568 28.07 -23.53 -13.31
C LEU A 568 29.27 -23.40 -14.24
N GLN A 569 30.44 -23.18 -13.65
CA GLN A 569 31.69 -23.07 -14.38
C GLN A 569 31.99 -24.38 -15.12
N ALA A 570 32.33 -24.29 -16.40
CA ALA A 570 32.73 -25.45 -17.19
C ALA A 570 34.12 -25.98 -16.80
N ARG A 571 35.01 -25.12 -16.28
CA ARG A 571 36.39 -25.47 -15.90
C ARG A 571 36.78 -24.85 -14.56
N SER A 572 37.75 -25.48 -13.87
CA SER A 572 38.21 -25.02 -12.55
C SER A 572 38.83 -23.61 -12.54
N ASN A 573 39.27 -23.10 -13.70
CA ASN A 573 39.85 -21.76 -13.83
C ASN A 573 38.88 -20.72 -14.41
N THR A 574 37.60 -21.03 -14.60
CA THR A 574 36.62 -20.11 -15.22
C THR A 574 35.60 -19.51 -14.24
N CYS A 575 35.86 -19.61 -12.94
CA CYS A 575 35.03 -19.00 -11.89
C CYS A 575 34.80 -17.49 -12.09
N GLY A 576 35.82 -16.72 -12.52
CA GLY A 576 35.69 -15.29 -12.78
C GLY A 576 34.68 -14.96 -13.89
N PRO A 577 34.87 -15.51 -15.11
CA PRO A 577 33.92 -15.38 -16.21
C PRO A 577 32.50 -15.83 -15.87
N ALA A 578 32.35 -16.96 -15.17
CA ALA A 578 31.05 -17.47 -14.75
C ALA A 578 30.39 -16.56 -13.70
N ALA A 579 31.14 -16.04 -12.72
CA ALA A 579 30.64 -15.08 -11.74
C ALA A 579 30.19 -13.77 -12.39
N LEU A 580 30.96 -13.25 -13.36
CA LEU A 580 30.57 -12.06 -14.11
C LEU A 580 29.32 -12.33 -14.97
N ALA A 581 29.27 -13.45 -15.69
CA ALA A 581 28.10 -13.84 -16.47
C ALA A 581 26.85 -13.91 -15.57
N HIS A 582 26.93 -14.59 -14.43
CA HIS A 582 25.84 -14.66 -13.47
C HIS A 582 25.38 -13.28 -12.98
N LEU A 583 26.32 -12.42 -12.58
CA LEU A 583 26.02 -11.04 -12.16
C LEU A 583 25.30 -10.23 -13.25
N LEU A 584 25.71 -10.37 -14.51
CA LEU A 584 25.08 -9.68 -15.63
C LEU A 584 23.66 -10.19 -15.91
N ASN A 585 23.43 -11.51 -15.75
CA ASN A 585 22.10 -12.09 -15.88
C ASN A 585 21.16 -11.63 -14.76
N LEU A 586 21.66 -11.40 -13.54
CA LEU A 586 20.89 -10.75 -12.46
C LEU A 586 20.45 -9.32 -12.82
N TRP A 587 21.13 -8.69 -13.78
CA TRP A 587 20.72 -7.42 -14.36
C TRP A 587 20.01 -7.56 -15.70
N SER A 588 19.46 -8.75 -15.99
CA SER A 588 18.74 -9.08 -17.23
C SER A 588 19.57 -9.07 -18.51
N VAL A 589 20.90 -8.99 -18.43
CA VAL A 589 21.78 -9.10 -19.61
C VAL A 589 22.13 -10.56 -19.83
N GLU A 590 21.45 -11.19 -20.78
CA GLU A 590 21.70 -12.58 -21.15
C GLU A 590 23.13 -12.73 -21.68
N THR A 591 23.93 -13.47 -20.93
CA THR A 591 25.35 -13.72 -21.26
C THR A 591 25.80 -15.03 -20.65
N SER A 592 26.52 -15.82 -21.42
CA SER A 592 27.10 -17.09 -21.01
C SER A 592 28.54 -16.93 -20.51
N GLU A 593 29.02 -17.91 -19.74
CA GLU A 593 30.44 -18.01 -19.40
C GLU A 593 31.34 -17.94 -20.64
N GLN A 594 30.95 -18.64 -21.72
CA GLN A 594 31.70 -18.69 -22.98
C GLN A 594 31.83 -17.33 -23.66
N GLU A 595 30.80 -16.50 -23.57
CA GLU A 595 30.85 -15.14 -24.11
C GLU A 595 31.77 -14.24 -23.30
N ILE A 596 31.77 -14.35 -21.97
CA ILE A 596 32.73 -13.61 -21.13
C ILE A 596 34.15 -14.08 -21.39
N ILE A 597 34.39 -15.38 -21.55
CA ILE A 597 35.71 -15.94 -21.89
C ILE A 597 36.29 -15.30 -23.16
N LYS A 598 35.46 -14.98 -24.15
CA LYS A 598 35.91 -14.29 -25.38
C LYS A 598 36.34 -12.84 -25.14
N LEU A 599 35.92 -12.22 -24.04
CA LEU A 599 36.18 -10.82 -23.70
C LEU A 599 37.37 -10.62 -22.76
N VAL A 600 37.83 -11.68 -22.09
CA VAL A 600 38.89 -11.65 -21.08
C VAL A 600 40.10 -12.49 -21.51
N LYS A 601 41.29 -12.09 -21.06
CA LYS A 601 42.46 -12.97 -21.11
C LYS A 601 42.44 -13.96 -19.95
N MET A 602 42.54 -15.26 -20.27
CA MET A 602 42.55 -16.35 -19.30
C MET A 602 43.99 -16.81 -19.01
N GLU A 603 44.34 -16.94 -17.73
CA GLU A 603 45.59 -17.55 -17.30
C GLU A 603 45.37 -18.96 -16.72
N LYS A 604 46.46 -19.71 -16.49
CA LYS A 604 46.39 -21.05 -15.86
C LYS A 604 45.72 -21.03 -14.49
N ARG A 605 45.84 -19.91 -13.74
CA ARG A 605 45.27 -19.73 -12.40
C ARG A 605 43.89 -19.05 -12.39
N GLY A 606 43.35 -18.69 -13.56
CA GLY A 606 42.05 -18.05 -13.70
C GLY A 606 42.11 -16.68 -14.37
N THR A 607 41.17 -15.79 -14.05
CA THR A 607 41.07 -14.43 -14.61
C THR A 607 41.40 -13.39 -13.55
N SER A 608 42.15 -12.36 -13.93
CA SER A 608 42.43 -11.22 -13.04
C SER A 608 41.21 -10.31 -12.91
N MET A 609 41.12 -9.58 -11.79
CA MET A 609 40.07 -8.57 -11.59
C MET A 609 40.08 -7.51 -12.70
N TYR A 610 41.27 -7.12 -13.16
CA TYR A 610 41.43 -6.13 -14.23
C TYR A 610 40.74 -6.58 -15.51
N GLU A 611 40.95 -7.82 -15.95
CA GLU A 611 40.32 -8.37 -17.16
C GLU A 611 38.79 -8.43 -17.02
N LEU A 612 38.28 -8.86 -15.86
CA LEU A 612 36.84 -8.85 -15.57
C LEU A 612 36.24 -7.43 -15.63
N VAL A 613 36.93 -6.45 -15.03
CA VAL A 613 36.53 -5.03 -15.08
C VAL A 613 36.49 -4.50 -16.52
N GLN A 614 37.48 -4.84 -17.34
CA GLN A 614 37.49 -4.44 -18.74
C GLN A 614 36.37 -5.11 -19.54
N ALA A 615 36.09 -6.39 -19.31
CA ALA A 615 34.98 -7.08 -19.94
C ALA A 615 33.63 -6.44 -19.59
N ALA A 616 33.38 -6.14 -18.31
CA ALA A 616 32.18 -5.44 -17.87
C ALA A 616 32.05 -4.05 -18.52
N ARG A 617 33.16 -3.30 -18.65
CA ARG A 617 33.18 -1.98 -19.31
C ARG A 617 32.88 -2.06 -20.80
N LYS A 618 33.41 -3.07 -21.50
CA LYS A 618 33.09 -3.34 -22.92
C LYS A 618 31.61 -3.64 -23.12
N LEU A 619 30.98 -4.29 -22.15
CA LEU A 619 29.53 -4.57 -22.12
C LEU A 619 28.69 -3.36 -21.67
N GLY A 620 29.30 -2.18 -21.50
CA GLY A 620 28.58 -0.93 -21.22
C GLY A 620 28.42 -0.59 -19.74
N PHE A 621 29.03 -1.36 -18.82
CA PHE A 621 28.92 -1.13 -17.38
C PHE A 621 30.05 -0.24 -16.84
N SER A 622 29.77 0.43 -15.73
CA SER A 622 30.80 1.03 -14.87
C SER A 622 31.31 -0.03 -13.91
N ALA A 623 32.56 -0.46 -14.07
CA ALA A 623 33.17 -1.48 -13.21
C ALA A 623 34.51 -1.02 -12.64
N TRP A 624 34.80 -1.43 -11.40
CA TRP A 624 36.08 -1.21 -10.72
C TRP A 624 36.27 -2.20 -9.57
N GLY A 625 37.51 -2.33 -9.11
CA GLY A 625 37.88 -3.11 -7.93
C GLY A 625 38.04 -2.23 -6.70
N GLU A 626 37.68 -2.75 -5.53
CA GLU A 626 37.92 -2.12 -4.23
C GLU A 626 38.44 -3.15 -3.22
N GLU A 627 39.29 -2.68 -2.30
CA GLU A 627 39.61 -3.39 -1.07
C GLU A 627 38.69 -2.86 0.03
N GLN A 628 37.95 -3.76 0.68
CA GLN A 628 36.98 -3.45 1.72
C GLN A 628 37.23 -4.33 2.94
N ASN A 629 36.86 -3.81 4.12
CA ASN A 629 36.65 -4.64 5.30
C ASN A 629 35.18 -5.06 5.40
N PHE A 630 34.87 -6.00 6.30
CA PHE A 630 33.52 -6.55 6.41
C PHE A 630 32.46 -5.51 6.82
N ALA A 631 32.84 -4.52 7.61
CA ALA A 631 31.95 -3.43 8.00
C ALA A 631 31.58 -2.51 6.83
N ALA A 632 32.51 -2.29 5.90
CA ALA A 632 32.26 -1.59 4.64
C ALA A 632 31.40 -2.44 3.71
N LEU A 633 31.70 -3.75 3.59
CA LEU A 633 30.93 -4.68 2.76
C LEU A 633 29.44 -4.72 3.14
N LYS A 634 29.11 -4.69 4.44
CA LYS A 634 27.71 -4.62 4.93
C LYS A 634 26.94 -3.38 4.46
N LYS A 635 27.63 -2.32 4.06
CA LYS A 635 27.04 -1.06 3.57
C LYS A 635 27.06 -0.97 2.05
N THR A 636 27.74 -1.89 1.37
CA THR A 636 27.85 -1.92 -0.08
C THR A 636 26.54 -2.39 -0.71
N ILE A 637 26.14 -1.74 -1.81
CA ILE A 637 24.98 -2.14 -2.60
C ILE A 637 25.30 -3.49 -3.28
N LEU A 638 24.52 -4.51 -2.98
CA LEU A 638 24.63 -5.84 -3.59
C LEU A 638 23.77 -5.92 -4.87
N PRO A 639 24.06 -6.83 -5.81
CA PRO A 639 25.15 -7.82 -5.80
C PRO A 639 26.53 -7.27 -6.20
N ILE A 640 27.59 -7.98 -5.79
CA ILE A 640 29.00 -7.73 -6.14
C ILE A 640 29.76 -9.04 -6.36
N ILE A 641 30.95 -9.00 -6.95
CA ILE A 641 31.84 -10.17 -7.06
C ILE A 641 32.90 -10.05 -5.97
N ALA A 642 33.10 -11.09 -5.16
CA ALA A 642 34.13 -11.17 -4.12
C ALA A 642 35.22 -12.16 -4.50
N PHE A 643 36.47 -11.83 -4.16
CA PHE A 643 37.61 -12.72 -4.32
C PHE A 643 37.91 -13.44 -3.01
N ILE A 644 37.81 -14.77 -3.02
CA ILE A 644 38.05 -15.59 -1.84
C ILE A 644 39.31 -16.44 -2.00
N SER A 645 39.73 -17.05 -0.90
CA SER A 645 40.90 -17.92 -0.82
C SER A 645 40.87 -19.00 -1.91
N ASN A 646 42.06 -19.41 -2.38
CA ASN A 646 42.26 -20.38 -3.49
C ASN A 646 41.99 -19.85 -4.92
N ASN A 647 42.15 -18.53 -5.15
CA ASN A 647 41.94 -17.89 -6.46
C ASN A 647 40.52 -18.09 -7.02
N HIS A 648 39.51 -18.00 -6.15
CA HIS A 648 38.13 -18.27 -6.53
C HIS A 648 37.25 -17.02 -6.45
N TRP A 649 36.35 -16.87 -7.41
CA TRP A 649 35.44 -15.73 -7.52
C TRP A 649 34.02 -16.19 -7.20
N VAL A 650 33.34 -15.46 -6.31
CA VAL A 650 31.94 -15.72 -5.93
C VAL A 650 31.11 -14.45 -6.05
N VAL A 651 29.81 -14.59 -6.31
CA VAL A 651 28.89 -13.44 -6.32
C VAL A 651 28.23 -13.34 -4.96
N VAL A 652 28.37 -12.20 -4.28
CA VAL A 652 27.67 -11.92 -3.03
C VAL A 652 26.32 -11.32 -3.36
N LEU A 653 25.25 -12.03 -3.02
CA LEU A 653 23.87 -11.68 -3.38
C LEU A 653 23.15 -10.96 -2.25
N GLU A 654 23.31 -11.46 -1.01
CA GLU A 654 22.62 -10.93 0.15
C GLU A 654 23.46 -11.11 1.42
N ILE A 655 23.44 -10.10 2.30
CA ILE A 655 24.03 -10.18 3.65
C ILE A 655 22.91 -9.95 4.66
N LYS A 656 22.59 -10.97 5.46
CA LYS A 656 21.66 -10.91 6.60
C LYS A 656 22.42 -11.19 7.89
N GLU A 657 21.83 -10.86 9.04
CA GLU A 657 22.47 -11.14 10.33
C GLU A 657 22.83 -12.63 10.45
N GLY A 658 24.13 -12.92 10.56
CA GLY A 658 24.69 -14.26 10.74
C GLY A 658 24.90 -15.09 9.47
N PHE A 659 24.33 -14.70 8.32
CA PHE A 659 24.44 -15.47 7.08
C PHE A 659 24.60 -14.61 5.83
N ILE A 660 25.34 -15.13 4.86
CA ILE A 660 25.54 -14.54 3.55
C ILE A 660 25.06 -15.53 2.50
N THR A 661 24.27 -15.03 1.55
CA THR A 661 23.83 -15.79 0.38
C THR A 661 24.79 -15.48 -0.77
N LEU A 662 25.41 -16.52 -1.33
CA LEU A 662 26.36 -16.43 -2.43
C LEU A 662 25.86 -17.25 -3.61
N PHE A 663 26.27 -16.84 -4.81
CA PHE A 663 26.38 -17.76 -5.95
C PHE A 663 27.86 -18.12 -6.12
N ASP A 664 28.16 -19.39 -5.97
CA ASP A 664 29.48 -19.96 -6.24
C ASP A 664 29.44 -20.63 -7.62
N PRO A 665 30.26 -20.19 -8.59
CA PRO A 665 30.30 -20.81 -9.92
C PRO A 665 30.56 -22.32 -9.92
N ALA A 666 31.17 -22.90 -8.89
CA ALA A 666 31.40 -24.33 -8.78
C ALA A 666 30.26 -25.09 -8.09
N MET A 667 29.46 -24.44 -7.24
CA MET A 667 28.48 -25.09 -6.36
C MET A 667 27.04 -24.58 -6.52
N GLY A 668 26.83 -23.52 -7.30
CA GLY A 668 25.57 -22.82 -7.40
C GLY A 668 25.27 -21.95 -6.18
N TYR A 669 23.99 -21.83 -5.82
CA TYR A 669 23.56 -20.99 -4.70
C TYR A 669 23.87 -21.65 -3.36
N ILE A 670 24.64 -20.95 -2.53
CA ILE A 670 25.02 -21.43 -1.20
C ILE A 670 24.72 -20.36 -0.14
N LYS A 671 24.41 -20.83 1.07
CA LYS A 671 24.25 -19.98 2.25
C LYS A 671 25.36 -20.28 3.24
N VAL A 672 26.22 -19.31 3.49
CA VAL A 672 27.39 -19.45 4.36
C VAL A 672 27.22 -18.62 5.63
N ARG A 673 27.82 -19.05 6.73
CA ARG A 673 27.85 -18.25 7.96
C ARG A 673 28.75 -17.04 7.76
N GLU A 674 28.35 -15.89 8.30
CA GLU A 674 29.08 -14.63 8.21
C GLU A 674 30.57 -14.78 8.58
N GLY A 675 30.85 -15.43 9.72
CA GLY A 675 32.23 -15.66 10.18
C GLY A 675 33.05 -16.53 9.24
N LEU A 676 32.45 -17.54 8.61
CA LEU A 676 33.15 -18.42 7.67
C LEU A 676 33.51 -17.67 6.38
N PHE A 677 32.59 -16.87 5.86
CA PHE A 677 32.89 -16.03 4.70
C PHE A 677 34.00 -15.01 5.01
N ASN A 678 33.93 -14.35 6.17
CA ASN A 678 34.93 -13.35 6.55
C ASN A 678 36.33 -13.95 6.75
N MET A 679 36.44 -15.23 7.12
CA MET A 679 37.72 -15.94 7.16
C MET A 679 38.24 -16.31 5.76
N ALA A 680 37.35 -16.63 4.83
CA ALA A 680 37.71 -17.06 3.48
C ALA A 680 37.92 -15.90 2.49
N TRP A 681 37.31 -14.74 2.74
CA TRP A 681 37.34 -13.57 1.86
C TRP A 681 38.64 -12.79 2.01
N ASN A 682 39.28 -12.46 0.88
CA ASN A 682 40.59 -11.82 0.86
C ASN A 682 40.52 -10.29 0.96
N GLY A 683 39.35 -9.71 1.23
CA GLY A 683 39.13 -8.25 1.31
C GLY A 683 38.87 -7.57 -0.02
N TYR A 684 39.07 -8.24 -1.16
CA TYR A 684 38.87 -7.66 -2.48
C TYR A 684 37.48 -7.94 -3.05
N VAL A 685 36.87 -6.91 -3.62
CA VAL A 685 35.57 -6.98 -4.30
C VAL A 685 35.62 -6.22 -5.62
N MET A 686 34.85 -6.71 -6.58
CA MET A 686 34.59 -6.04 -7.84
C MET A 686 33.15 -5.55 -7.85
N LEU A 687 33.00 -4.24 -8.03
CA LEU A 687 31.73 -3.58 -8.18
C LEU A 687 31.47 -3.43 -9.68
N VAL A 688 30.29 -3.87 -10.12
CA VAL A 688 29.78 -3.54 -11.44
C VAL A 688 28.48 -2.76 -11.25
N ARG A 689 28.34 -1.66 -11.97
CA ARG A 689 27.26 -0.68 -11.85
C ARG A 689 26.85 -0.19 -13.23
N THR A 690 25.70 0.44 -13.28
CA THR A 690 25.16 1.04 -14.51
C THR A 690 25.34 2.55 -14.48
N LYS A 691 25.63 3.16 -15.63
CA LYS A 691 25.74 4.63 -15.75
C LYS A 691 24.35 5.27 -15.58
N PRO A 692 24.22 6.44 -14.94
CA PRO A 692 22.93 7.09 -14.77
C PRO A 692 22.23 7.40 -16.11
N ILE A 693 20.90 7.31 -16.17
CA ILE A 693 20.10 7.48 -17.41
C ILE A 693 20.41 8.82 -18.11
N ILE A 694 20.56 9.91 -17.35
CA ILE A 694 20.84 11.24 -17.92
C ILE A 694 22.24 11.28 -18.57
N LYS A 695 23.23 10.57 -18.01
CA LYS A 695 24.56 10.44 -18.60
C LYS A 695 24.57 9.52 -19.81
N SER A 696 23.78 8.45 -19.82
CA SER A 696 23.66 7.58 -21.00
C SER A 696 22.97 8.28 -22.18
N LEU A 697 21.98 9.14 -21.92
CA LEU A 697 21.31 9.94 -22.95
C LEU A 697 22.18 11.07 -23.53
N LYS A 698 23.20 11.55 -22.80
CA LYS A 698 24.18 12.52 -23.31
C LYS A 698 25.20 11.85 -24.23
N LEU A 699 25.67 10.65 -23.87
CA LEU A 699 26.59 9.85 -24.68
C LEU A 699 26.02 9.50 -26.08
N GLU A 700 24.71 9.35 -26.21
CA GLU A 700 24.03 9.11 -27.50
C GLU A 700 23.88 10.37 -28.37
N LYS A 701 24.06 11.59 -27.82
CA LYS A 701 24.05 12.82 -28.61
C LYS A 701 25.43 13.19 -29.17
N ASP A 702 26.47 12.60 -28.60
CA ASP A 702 27.88 12.85 -28.94
C ASP A 702 28.47 11.74 -29.84
N LEU A 703 27.68 10.72 -30.17
CA LEU A 703 27.95 9.66 -31.16
C LEU A 703 27.00 9.84 -32.35
#